data_AF-A0A7J3TNZ9-F1
#
_entry.id   AF-A0A7J3TNZ9-F1
#
_cell.length_a   1.000
_cell.length_b   1.000
_cell.length_c   1.000
_cell.angle_alpha   90.00
_cell.angle_beta   90.00
_cell.angle_gamma   90.00
#
_symmetry.space_group_name_H-M   'P 1'
#
loop_
_entity.id
_entity.type
_entity.pdbx_description
1 polymer ?
#
loop_
_entity_poly.entity_id
_entity_poly.type
_entity_poly.pdbx_seq_one_letter_code
_entity_poly.pdbx_strand_id
1 'polypeptide(L)'
;SNNRGGIDYDPDWVSFSGRLGSDWFRGEPYHLQGTMVGVANTSSGQINIATLNITSPMDVYGLNKQSDSTFVYSLLANTSASEETLLHEDMETNPGWTTGGSQNEWEWGIPTYSNGPPSAHSGSQCYGTDLSYKYNDDADCRVRTGYIDLTSASSATLEFYDWYALEGGEDYVRLQIYDGSWWHTIDSFTGSQQSWTHKSYDLSSYVGQNIRIQWRLESDWNIRYAGYYFDDVWVNATQSSMPNANFAIDATRGANRSIILGFDLNADEITHESRTNYLRNVLAWLAEGAGYTTEVWVNNDPPEGWLDNESHVDTIQAGINAVPPGGTVYVIGTDNQVYEENVVVDKSIDLIGIDNPTIRASGTNVVTVQADWARIDGFTIEGDTVQNGIYIEDATRCTIINCTISTNISKMGVYLDSAHNNTIRNNTIQDGLYGIYADYSLGNTIRYNDISSNDGGIYLYQTSLTTVRDNTIHNNGNFGGVYMESGRQNVIEWNTIENNSGNGIHLISSTNKNEIEYNTIRNNSNGIWLEISNSNILLNNTISNNSNDGVVCTDFSHSNTLRENTIYSNRYGVNLQNSSNNGIIYNTIEQNQRGMYFISSSNNVLQSNTICNNTGDGIRMASSSDNNIIASCTTQNNSYGIFIQSSRNNTIEESTISFNNADGIYVYYSLSGFSGENKIINNTIASNNGSGLYLFSSRGNIINENDIYLNGEDGIKLASSSDENSIANNTIWNNYYNIHLYGSNYNVLINNAINNSSVGIYLSNYASHNTIYGNIIEYNNASGVELQSSFNENNISNNTIRFNQAHGVLLTSSTNNIICENEIYLNTEDGLCLSSSDINLITNNFIWGNANGIHLLLSGGTGNTIMDNTVYSNTNHGVYLENSKSATSGNNEITENEIYSNGGDGIYLLSSKGNSISRNEIYENENGIHTNLSNDNTIDFNTIHNNNLDGLYLVSSNGNRINSNSIFFNEIGMYFYRSSQGDQYKIGGNMIWNNTIAISLNASDSNYFGYDTANEIWNNSYGIYMIGSSNNHFNYNRIHNNTCGFFITSSNNYFGSNIISNNSYGIHLSQANSIEISENKIDNNTIGIYINNSSTNNIITGNNFILNDPSQYGVYVEGALCKDNEIYLNNFINVTSISRSLGYDNGGGNSWYNLNSIEKRGNYWGNYNYISNHSSATMLPENNPWYWSIPYEIDGDASEEDIHPLIARD
;
A
#
# COMPACT_ATOMS: atom_id res chain seq x y z
N SER A 1 2.16 40.39 42.75
CA SER A 1 3.06 40.56 43.91
C SER A 1 3.92 39.32 44.03
N ASN A 2 5.10 39.43 44.65
CA ASN A 2 6.14 38.39 44.69
C ASN A 2 6.67 38.01 43.29
N ASN A 3 7.60 38.82 42.77
CA ASN A 3 8.42 38.43 41.64
C ASN A 3 9.57 37.54 42.14
N ARG A 4 9.72 36.34 41.58
CA ARG A 4 11.01 35.69 41.34
C ARG A 4 11.07 35.41 39.84
N GLY A 5 12.14 35.80 39.17
CA GLY A 5 12.22 35.76 37.70
C GLY A 5 12.76 34.44 37.19
N GLY A 6 11.92 33.66 36.51
CA GLY A 6 12.38 32.63 35.59
C GLY A 6 12.89 33.26 34.28
N ILE A 7 13.69 32.50 33.53
CA ILE A 7 14.16 32.89 32.18
C ILE A 7 13.32 32.13 31.16
N ASP A 8 12.37 32.81 30.52
CA ASP A 8 11.79 32.39 29.25
C ASP A 8 12.83 32.56 28.12
N TYR A 9 12.80 31.67 27.13
CA TYR A 9 13.65 31.74 25.95
C TYR A 9 12.88 31.34 24.69
N ASP A 10 12.73 32.29 23.76
CA ASP A 10 12.02 32.18 22.49
C ASP A 10 13.06 32.06 21.35
N PRO A 11 13.00 31.06 20.44
CA PRO A 11 14.15 30.68 19.63
C PRO A 11 14.16 31.32 18.23
N ASP A 12 14.59 32.58 18.10
CA ASP A 12 15.06 33.09 16.79
C ASP A 12 15.99 34.33 16.87
N TRP A 13 16.94 34.41 15.93
CA TRP A 13 17.85 35.55 15.62
C TRP A 13 18.95 36.01 16.61
N VAL A 14 19.92 36.73 16.04
CA VAL A 14 21.30 37.00 16.52
C VAL A 14 21.76 38.36 15.92
N SER A 15 22.59 39.23 16.52
CA SER A 15 23.43 39.17 17.73
C SER A 15 23.46 40.45 18.60
N PHE A 16 23.76 40.24 19.88
CA PHE A 16 24.64 41.03 20.78
C PHE A 16 24.69 42.58 20.77
N SER A 17 24.16 43.19 21.84
CA SER A 17 24.88 44.17 22.68
C SER A 17 24.09 44.38 24.00
N GLY A 18 24.65 44.39 25.21
CA GLY A 18 25.99 44.14 25.78
C GLY A 18 25.92 44.55 27.28
N ARG A 19 26.93 44.47 28.16
CA ARG A 19 28.26 43.84 28.27
C ARG A 19 28.55 43.89 29.81
N LEU A 20 29.28 43.00 30.48
CA LEU A 20 30.71 42.69 30.44
C LEU A 20 30.93 41.38 31.24
N GLY A 21 31.85 40.49 30.90
CA GLY A 21 32.71 40.46 29.72
C GLY A 21 33.77 39.37 29.83
N SER A 22 34.13 38.76 28.70
CA SER A 22 35.44 38.14 28.53
C SER A 22 36.53 39.21 28.59
N ASP A 23 37.77 38.80 28.88
CA ASP A 23 38.97 39.01 28.03
C ASP A 23 40.25 38.69 28.85
N TRP A 24 41.35 38.36 28.16
CA TRP A 24 42.53 37.74 28.76
C TRP A 24 43.54 38.75 29.37
N PHE A 25 44.38 38.28 30.30
CA PHE A 25 45.58 38.99 30.76
C PHE A 25 46.85 38.12 30.63
N ARG A 26 47.79 38.56 29.80
CA ARG A 26 49.22 38.16 29.89
C ARG A 26 49.89 38.95 31.02
N GLY A 27 51.06 38.53 31.50
CA GLY A 27 51.89 39.33 32.41
C GLY A 27 53.21 38.65 32.82
N GLU A 28 54.34 39.31 32.56
CA GLU A 28 55.65 38.87 33.04
C GLU A 28 55.84 39.15 34.55
N PRO A 29 56.65 38.26 35.21
CA PRO A 29 58.38 37.88 37.66
C PRO A 29 59.61 38.69 38.23
N TYR A 30 59.49 39.14 39.49
CA TYR A 30 60.54 39.84 40.25
C TYR A 30 61.32 38.92 41.22
N HIS A 31 62.64 38.78 41.03
CA HIS A 31 63.54 38.02 41.92
C HIS A 31 63.55 38.51 43.38
N LEU A 32 63.54 37.57 44.34
CA LEU A 32 63.76 37.72 45.78
C LEU A 32 64.65 36.61 46.36
N GLN A 33 65.43 36.92 47.39
CA GLN A 33 66.26 35.97 48.16
C GLN A 33 66.49 36.53 49.58
N GLY A 34 66.40 35.71 50.64
CA GLY A 34 66.68 36.15 52.02
C GLY A 34 65.85 35.50 53.13
N THR A 35 65.88 36.09 54.33
CA THR A 35 65.19 35.57 55.53
C THR A 35 63.78 36.14 55.67
N MET A 36 62.79 35.28 55.90
CA MET A 36 61.44 35.66 56.35
C MET A 36 61.28 35.40 57.85
N VAL A 37 60.45 36.23 58.51
CA VAL A 37 60.11 36.09 59.94
C VAL A 37 58.58 36.10 60.06
N GLY A 38 58.04 35.05 60.67
CA GLY A 38 56.61 34.89 60.96
C GLY A 38 56.32 35.08 62.44
N VAL A 39 55.12 35.53 62.78
CA VAL A 39 54.70 35.81 64.17
C VAL A 39 53.33 35.19 64.41
N ALA A 40 53.25 34.28 65.38
CA ALA A 40 52.01 33.62 65.78
C ALA A 40 51.42 34.29 67.03
N ASN A 41 50.09 34.38 67.08
CA ASN A 41 49.34 35.04 68.14
C ASN A 41 48.05 34.23 68.40
N THR A 42 47.91 33.66 69.60
CA THR A 42 46.74 32.85 69.97
C THR A 42 45.65 33.70 70.62
N SER A 43 44.45 33.14 70.79
CA SER A 43 43.29 33.83 71.38
C SER A 43 43.47 34.27 72.85
N SER A 44 44.56 33.85 73.52
CA SER A 44 44.96 34.32 74.86
C SER A 44 45.95 35.50 74.86
N GLY A 45 46.42 35.94 73.68
CA GLY A 45 47.17 37.20 73.54
C GLY A 45 48.67 37.15 73.91
N GLN A 46 49.30 35.98 73.84
CA GLN A 46 50.77 35.88 73.86
C GLN A 46 51.33 35.63 72.46
N ILE A 47 52.46 36.31 72.17
CA ILE A 47 53.09 36.38 70.86
C ILE A 47 54.40 35.58 70.88
N ASN A 48 54.60 34.72 69.87
CA ASN A 48 55.88 34.05 69.62
C ASN A 48 56.29 34.17 68.14
N ILE A 49 57.60 34.08 67.87
CA ILE A 49 58.22 34.41 66.58
C ILE A 49 58.96 33.19 66.01
N ALA A 50 58.71 32.87 64.74
CA ALA A 50 59.41 31.84 63.96
C ALA A 50 60.16 32.48 62.78
N THR A 51 61.22 31.83 62.27
CA THR A 51 62.10 32.39 61.22
C THR A 51 62.47 31.33 60.19
N LEU A 52 62.40 31.69 58.91
CA LEU A 52 62.65 30.82 57.76
C LEU A 52 63.66 31.47 56.80
N ASN A 53 64.70 30.74 56.39
CA ASN A 53 65.71 31.23 55.44
C ASN A 53 65.44 30.72 54.02
N ILE A 54 65.22 31.62 53.06
CA ILE A 54 65.18 31.30 51.63
C ILE A 54 66.62 31.28 51.11
N THR A 55 67.14 30.10 50.76
CA THR A 55 68.56 29.87 50.46
C THR A 55 68.94 30.08 48.99
N SER A 56 67.96 30.08 48.07
CA SER A 56 68.15 30.33 46.63
C SER A 56 67.24 31.47 46.15
N PRO A 57 67.56 32.18 45.06
CA PRO A 57 66.66 33.18 44.49
C PRO A 57 65.39 32.55 43.92
N MET A 58 64.26 33.25 44.04
CA MET A 58 62.96 32.90 43.48
C MET A 58 62.28 34.14 42.89
N ASP A 59 61.58 34.02 41.77
CA ASP A 59 60.79 35.12 41.23
C ASP A 59 59.36 35.17 41.77
N VAL A 60 58.78 36.36 41.75
CA VAL A 60 57.38 36.61 42.14
C VAL A 60 56.72 37.59 41.17
N TYR A 61 55.66 37.15 40.49
CA TYR A 61 54.74 38.00 39.73
C TYR A 61 53.36 38.05 40.41
N GLY A 62 52.49 38.99 40.02
CA GLY A 62 51.22 39.22 40.70
C GLY A 62 50.12 39.72 39.77
N LEU A 63 48.90 39.16 39.94
CA LEU A 63 47.71 39.52 39.17
C LEU A 63 46.85 40.60 39.85
N ASN A 64 46.04 41.27 39.04
CA ASN A 64 45.32 42.50 39.35
C ASN A 64 43.80 42.27 39.36
N LYS A 65 43.10 42.71 40.42
CA LYS A 65 41.63 42.76 40.45
C LYS A 65 41.11 44.20 40.39
N GLN A 66 40.93 44.74 39.19
CA GLN A 66 40.28 46.05 39.00
C GLN A 66 38.76 45.99 39.14
N SER A 67 38.26 46.01 40.37
CA SER A 67 36.94 46.60 40.70
C SER A 67 36.74 46.95 42.19
N ASP A 68 37.82 47.16 42.95
CA ASP A 68 37.77 48.07 44.11
C ASP A 68 38.65 49.31 43.84
N SER A 69 38.19 50.45 44.33
CA SER A 69 38.77 51.80 44.17
C SER A 69 40.11 52.01 44.91
N THR A 70 40.72 50.93 45.40
CA THR A 70 41.81 50.90 46.38
C THR A 70 43.09 50.22 45.86
N PHE A 71 43.07 49.63 44.66
CA PHE A 71 44.18 48.84 44.08
C PHE A 71 44.73 49.43 42.76
N VAL A 72 46.03 49.27 42.49
CA VAL A 72 46.75 49.81 41.31
C VAL A 72 47.89 48.86 40.88
N TYR A 73 47.99 48.54 39.57
CA TYR A 73 49.01 47.64 38.99
C TYR A 73 49.32 48.03 37.51
N SER A 74 50.44 47.54 36.94
CA SER A 74 50.85 47.74 35.53
C SER A 74 51.74 46.58 35.02
N LEU A 75 51.93 46.43 33.70
CA LEU A 75 52.21 45.12 33.08
C LEU A 75 52.95 45.17 31.72
N LEU A 76 53.78 44.15 31.43
CA LEU A 76 54.41 43.81 30.12
C LEU A 76 54.50 42.26 29.95
N ALA A 77 54.90 41.72 28.78
CA ALA A 77 54.74 40.29 28.45
C ALA A 77 55.79 39.69 27.48
N ASN A 78 55.98 38.36 27.51
CA ASN A 78 56.55 37.53 26.43
C ASN A 78 55.92 36.10 26.40
N THR A 79 56.35 35.19 25.49
CA THR A 79 55.57 33.95 25.15
C THR A 79 56.40 32.72 24.66
N SER A 80 55.85 31.51 24.85
CA SER A 80 56.19 30.24 24.17
C SER A 80 54.96 29.30 24.10
N ALA A 81 55.06 28.11 23.46
CA ALA A 81 53.96 27.13 23.26
C ALA A 81 54.46 25.66 23.42
N SER A 82 53.57 24.65 23.41
CA SER A 82 53.90 23.22 23.54
C SER A 82 53.00 22.28 22.71
N GLU A 83 53.38 21.01 22.60
CA GLU A 83 52.69 19.97 21.79
C GLU A 83 52.27 18.77 22.66
N GLU A 84 51.17 18.12 22.27
CA GLU A 84 50.51 17.00 22.94
C GLU A 84 49.98 16.00 21.89
N THR A 85 49.80 14.72 22.26
CA THR A 85 49.29 13.67 21.38
C THR A 85 47.93 13.18 21.88
N LEU A 86 46.87 13.37 21.09
CA LEU A 86 45.46 13.19 21.46
C LEU A 86 44.85 11.86 20.95
N LEU A 87 45.54 11.20 20.03
CA LEU A 87 45.31 9.81 19.62
C LEU A 87 46.69 9.20 19.36
N HIS A 88 46.92 7.96 19.76
CA HIS A 88 48.12 7.19 19.43
C HIS A 88 47.79 5.70 19.53
N GLU A 89 47.69 5.04 18.38
CA GLU A 89 47.36 3.61 18.26
C GLU A 89 48.41 2.92 17.36
N ASP A 90 49.18 2.01 17.95
CA ASP A 90 50.21 1.19 17.30
C ASP A 90 49.64 -0.12 16.70
N MET A 91 48.30 -0.26 16.71
CA MET A 91 47.51 -1.39 16.21
C MET A 91 47.81 -2.77 16.83
N GLU A 92 48.76 -2.91 17.77
CA GLU A 92 49.09 -4.20 18.41
C GLU A 92 48.06 -4.62 19.48
N THR A 93 47.07 -3.78 19.77
CA THR A 93 45.84 -4.12 20.50
C THR A 93 44.64 -3.62 19.72
N ASN A 94 43.50 -4.32 19.80
CA ASN A 94 42.29 -3.89 19.08
C ASN A 94 41.81 -2.56 19.67
N PRO A 95 41.79 -1.46 18.89
CA PRO A 95 41.51 -0.13 19.42
C PRO A 95 40.00 0.14 19.59
N GLY A 96 39.14 -0.86 19.37
CA GLY A 96 37.69 -0.75 19.54
C GLY A 96 36.98 0.08 18.46
N TRP A 97 37.65 0.38 17.35
CA TRP A 97 37.12 1.23 16.29
C TRP A 97 35.99 0.55 15.53
N THR A 98 34.94 1.32 15.22
CA THR A 98 33.72 0.80 14.59
C THR A 98 33.89 0.64 13.09
N THR A 99 33.62 -0.56 12.57
CA THR A 99 33.52 -0.83 11.12
C THR A 99 32.06 -0.94 10.68
N GLY A 100 31.76 -0.77 9.40
CA GLY A 100 30.43 -1.00 8.83
C GLY A 100 30.18 -0.32 7.48
N GLY A 101 29.03 -0.63 6.89
CA GLY A 101 28.64 -0.22 5.53
C GLY A 101 28.15 -1.42 4.71
N SER A 102 27.89 -1.22 3.42
CA SER A 102 27.58 -2.33 2.50
C SER A 102 28.88 -2.96 2.00
N GLN A 103 28.96 -4.29 2.13
CA GLN A 103 30.18 -5.09 1.90
C GLN A 103 31.34 -4.57 2.78
N ASN A 104 31.26 -4.87 4.07
CA ASN A 104 32.21 -4.37 5.06
C ASN A 104 33.50 -5.20 5.10
N GLU A 105 34.48 -4.75 4.31
CA GLU A 105 35.78 -5.39 4.15
C GLU A 105 36.79 -5.06 5.26
N TRP A 106 36.50 -4.09 6.14
CA TRP A 106 37.49 -3.61 7.11
C TRP A 106 37.72 -4.59 8.26
N GLU A 107 38.93 -5.15 8.31
CA GLU A 107 39.44 -6.07 9.32
C GLU A 107 40.63 -5.47 10.09
N TRP A 108 40.80 -5.87 11.36
CA TRP A 108 41.98 -5.61 12.18
C TRP A 108 42.73 -6.92 12.46
N GLY A 109 44.03 -6.98 12.21
CA GLY A 109 44.78 -8.24 12.25
C GLY A 109 46.11 -8.21 11.52
N ILE A 110 46.72 -9.39 11.37
CA ILE A 110 47.97 -9.56 10.63
C ILE A 110 47.65 -9.63 9.13
N PRO A 111 48.29 -8.82 8.26
CA PRO A 111 48.14 -8.96 6.81
C PRO A 111 48.78 -10.26 6.33
N THR A 112 48.01 -11.07 5.60
CA THR A 112 48.41 -12.40 5.10
C THR A 112 48.25 -12.56 3.59
N TYR A 113 47.59 -11.63 2.90
CA TYR A 113 47.43 -11.70 1.46
C TYR A 113 48.76 -11.51 0.71
N SER A 114 49.12 -12.48 -0.13
CA SER A 114 50.42 -12.53 -0.83
C SER A 114 50.71 -11.40 -1.83
N ASN A 115 49.72 -10.55 -2.17
CA ASN A 115 49.92 -9.33 -2.97
C ASN A 115 49.58 -8.04 -2.19
N GLY A 116 49.29 -8.14 -0.88
CA GLY A 116 49.17 -7.01 0.04
C GLY A 116 50.53 -6.63 0.64
N PRO A 117 50.56 -5.87 1.76
CA PRO A 117 51.79 -5.60 2.48
C PRO A 117 52.33 -6.89 3.14
N PRO A 118 53.66 -7.14 3.14
CA PRO A 118 54.24 -8.37 3.69
C PRO A 118 54.26 -8.44 5.23
N SER A 119 53.94 -7.31 5.88
CA SER A 119 53.76 -7.12 7.32
C SER A 119 52.99 -5.80 7.52
N ALA A 120 52.53 -5.55 8.75
CA ALA A 120 52.23 -4.19 9.22
C ALA A 120 53.47 -3.26 9.10
N HIS A 121 53.31 -1.95 9.30
CA HIS A 121 54.40 -0.98 9.26
C HIS A 121 55.27 -1.08 10.52
N SER A 122 54.64 -1.05 11.69
CA SER A 122 55.25 -1.45 12.95
C SER A 122 54.70 -2.82 13.39
N GLY A 123 54.92 -3.19 14.66
CA GLY A 123 54.29 -4.36 15.28
C GLY A 123 54.19 -5.64 14.43
N SER A 124 52.96 -6.10 14.28
CA SER A 124 52.54 -7.30 13.54
C SER A 124 51.12 -7.19 12.97
N GLN A 125 50.28 -6.29 13.50
CA GLN A 125 48.88 -6.09 13.15
C GLN A 125 48.63 -4.69 12.56
N CYS A 126 47.61 -4.56 11.72
CA CYS A 126 47.15 -3.29 11.15
C CYS A 126 45.64 -3.35 10.83
N TYR A 127 45.06 -2.25 10.33
CA TYR A 127 43.76 -2.30 9.65
C TYR A 127 43.94 -2.50 8.14
N GLY A 128 43.04 -3.26 7.52
CA GLY A 128 42.99 -3.41 6.06
C GLY A 128 41.60 -3.75 5.53
N THR A 129 41.35 -3.41 4.25
CA THR A 129 40.13 -3.80 3.51
C THR A 129 40.31 -5.23 2.95
N ASP A 130 40.09 -6.23 3.79
CA ASP A 130 40.50 -7.64 3.67
C ASP A 130 42.02 -7.85 3.84
N LEU A 131 42.39 -8.46 4.97
CA LEU A 131 43.78 -8.78 5.31
C LEU A 131 44.27 -10.08 4.65
N SER A 132 43.35 -10.87 4.09
CA SER A 132 43.57 -12.25 3.64
C SER A 132 43.46 -12.44 2.13
N TYR A 133 42.67 -11.61 1.45
CA TYR A 133 42.36 -11.73 0.03
C TYR A 133 42.24 -10.38 -0.70
N LYS A 134 41.04 -9.89 -1.01
CA LYS A 134 40.81 -8.70 -1.86
C LYS A 134 39.43 -8.12 -1.56
N TYR A 135 39.39 -6.83 -1.22
CA TYR A 135 38.14 -6.04 -1.11
C TYR A 135 37.17 -6.32 -2.25
N ASN A 136 35.88 -6.43 -1.96
CA ASN A 136 34.82 -6.73 -2.92
C ASN A 136 34.52 -5.59 -3.92
N ASP A 137 33.96 -5.96 -5.07
CA ASP A 137 33.35 -5.04 -6.05
C ASP A 137 32.05 -4.46 -5.43
N ASP A 138 31.64 -3.24 -5.76
CA ASP A 138 30.46 -2.52 -5.21
C ASP A 138 30.47 -2.33 -3.67
N ALA A 139 31.63 -2.10 -3.05
CA ALA A 139 31.76 -1.88 -1.60
C ALA A 139 31.64 -0.39 -1.22
N ASP A 140 30.84 -0.10 -0.19
CA ASP A 140 30.74 1.21 0.46
C ASP A 140 30.82 1.00 1.98
N CYS A 141 32.06 0.93 2.47
CA CYS A 141 32.33 0.54 3.84
C CYS A 141 33.49 1.33 4.48
N ARG A 142 33.44 1.45 5.80
CA ARG A 142 34.31 2.35 6.57
C ARG A 142 34.79 1.72 7.86
N VAL A 143 35.98 2.12 8.28
CA VAL A 143 36.46 2.03 9.67
C VAL A 143 36.56 3.45 10.25
N ARG A 144 36.14 3.61 11.50
CA ARG A 144 35.96 4.92 12.15
C ARG A 144 36.41 4.92 13.61
N THR A 145 37.17 5.94 13.98
CA THR A 145 37.69 6.16 15.34
C THR A 145 36.59 6.46 16.37
N GLY A 146 36.99 6.44 17.65
CA GLY A 146 36.28 7.18 18.69
C GLY A 146 36.27 8.70 18.45
N TYR A 147 35.67 9.44 19.37
CA TYR A 147 35.74 10.91 19.41
C TYR A 147 37.14 11.37 19.84
N ILE A 148 37.67 12.40 19.19
CA ILE A 148 39.00 12.99 19.43
C ILE A 148 38.80 14.49 19.68
N ASP A 149 39.11 14.94 20.89
CA ASP A 149 38.79 16.30 21.30
C ASP A 149 39.88 17.31 20.89
N LEU A 150 39.57 18.17 19.90
CA LEU A 150 40.44 19.26 19.48
C LEU A 150 40.01 20.63 20.06
N THR A 151 39.15 20.67 21.08
CA THR A 151 38.58 21.95 21.58
C THR A 151 39.61 22.86 22.26
N SER A 152 40.69 22.28 22.81
CA SER A 152 41.81 23.00 23.44
C SER A 152 42.98 23.31 22.47
N ALA A 153 42.99 22.70 21.28
CA ALA A 153 44.11 22.78 20.35
C ALA A 153 44.21 24.16 19.66
N SER A 154 45.44 24.59 19.35
CA SER A 154 45.71 25.79 18.55
C SER A 154 46.22 25.49 17.13
N SER A 155 46.77 24.30 16.93
CA SER A 155 46.92 23.60 15.66
C SER A 155 46.86 22.08 15.93
N ALA A 156 46.50 21.28 14.93
CA ALA A 156 46.44 19.81 15.06
C ALA A 156 46.85 19.14 13.76
N THR A 157 47.45 17.95 13.85
CA THR A 157 47.96 17.18 12.72
C THR A 157 47.63 15.70 12.92
N LEU A 158 46.91 15.09 11.98
CA LEU A 158 46.74 13.64 11.88
C LEU A 158 47.92 13.07 11.09
N GLU A 159 48.60 12.07 11.63
CA GLU A 159 49.64 11.35 10.91
C GLU A 159 49.45 9.84 11.07
N PHE A 160 49.82 9.08 10.03
CA PHE A 160 49.73 7.62 10.01
C PHE A 160 50.57 7.04 8.88
N TYR A 161 50.79 5.72 8.86
CA TYR A 161 51.39 5.03 7.73
C TYR A 161 50.33 4.30 6.92
N ASP A 162 50.40 4.38 5.58
CA ASP A 162 49.51 3.62 4.70
C ASP A 162 50.24 2.81 3.63
N TRP A 163 49.59 1.74 3.19
CA TRP A 163 49.95 0.91 2.05
C TRP A 163 48.68 0.63 1.27
N TYR A 164 48.68 0.81 -0.05
CA TYR A 164 47.51 0.46 -0.84
C TYR A 164 47.79 0.03 -2.28
N ALA A 165 46.85 -0.76 -2.79
CA ALA A 165 46.62 -1.05 -4.19
C ALA A 165 45.11 -1.16 -4.43
N LEU A 166 44.56 -0.20 -5.17
CA LEU A 166 43.17 -0.02 -5.60
C LEU A 166 43.15 0.12 -7.13
N GLU A 167 41.99 0.09 -7.80
CA GLU A 167 41.95 0.55 -9.20
C GLU A 167 42.26 2.06 -9.28
N GLY A 168 42.89 2.49 -10.38
CA GLY A 168 43.39 3.85 -10.58
C GLY A 168 42.41 4.75 -11.33
N GLY A 169 41.54 5.42 -10.59
CA GLY A 169 40.58 6.41 -11.10
C GLY A 169 39.12 6.09 -10.82
N GLU A 170 38.81 4.82 -10.58
CA GLU A 170 37.44 4.33 -10.33
C GLU A 170 37.23 4.01 -8.83
N ASP A 171 38.09 3.20 -8.22
CA ASP A 171 38.08 2.90 -6.78
C ASP A 171 38.72 4.02 -5.93
N TYR A 172 38.13 4.30 -4.75
CA TYR A 172 38.65 5.28 -3.80
C TYR A 172 38.60 4.82 -2.35
N VAL A 173 39.64 5.15 -1.58
CA VAL A 173 39.52 5.27 -0.12
C VAL A 173 39.58 6.74 0.27
N ARG A 174 38.49 7.25 0.84
CA ARG A 174 38.37 8.62 1.31
C ARG A 174 38.77 8.71 2.77
N LEU A 175 39.73 9.57 3.08
CA LEU A 175 40.03 10.00 4.45
C LEU A 175 39.08 11.16 4.80
N GLN A 176 38.25 10.99 5.82
CA GLN A 176 37.21 11.96 6.16
C GLN A 176 37.18 12.30 7.65
N ILE A 177 36.89 13.57 7.95
CA ILE A 177 36.79 14.13 9.31
C ILE A 177 35.33 14.51 9.59
N TYR A 178 34.82 14.10 10.74
CA TYR A 178 33.54 14.58 11.27
C TYR A 178 33.76 15.83 12.11
N ASP A 179 33.05 16.92 11.84
CA ASP A 179 33.15 18.19 12.59
C ASP A 179 32.14 18.32 13.76
N GLY A 180 31.28 17.32 13.94
CA GLY A 180 30.13 17.36 14.85
C GLY A 180 28.78 17.39 14.12
N SER A 181 28.76 17.77 12.83
CA SER A 181 27.56 17.89 11.98
C SER A 181 27.65 17.14 10.65
N TRP A 182 28.83 17.07 10.01
CA TRP A 182 29.01 16.48 8.67
C TRP A 182 30.39 15.83 8.49
N TRP A 183 30.52 14.96 7.47
CA TRP A 183 31.76 14.29 7.09
C TRP A 183 32.46 14.99 5.93
N HIS A 184 33.65 15.54 6.20
CA HIS A 184 34.46 16.28 5.23
C HIS A 184 35.62 15.42 4.74
N THR A 185 35.67 15.15 3.43
CA THR A 185 36.81 14.46 2.80
C THR A 185 38.03 15.37 2.77
N ILE A 186 39.12 14.98 3.43
CA ILE A 186 40.39 15.72 3.44
C ILE A 186 41.43 15.14 2.47
N ASP A 187 41.34 13.85 2.11
CA ASP A 187 42.09 13.25 1.00
C ASP A 187 41.32 12.07 0.38
N SER A 188 41.75 11.59 -0.79
CA SER A 188 41.17 10.42 -1.46
C SER A 188 42.24 9.63 -2.22
N PHE A 189 42.51 8.41 -1.77
CA PHE A 189 43.51 7.50 -2.33
C PHE A 189 42.90 6.64 -3.43
N THR A 190 43.61 6.48 -4.54
CA THR A 190 43.22 5.66 -5.70
C THR A 190 44.48 5.17 -6.42
N GLY A 191 44.41 4.09 -7.18
CA GLY A 191 45.57 3.44 -7.79
C GLY A 191 46.45 2.73 -6.75
N SER A 192 47.77 2.70 -6.93
CA SER A 192 48.65 1.91 -6.06
C SER A 192 49.95 2.61 -5.63
N GLN A 193 50.28 2.43 -4.34
CA GLN A 193 51.48 2.94 -3.68
C GLN A 193 52.45 1.80 -3.31
N GLN A 194 51.91 0.61 -2.97
CA GLN A 194 52.61 -0.64 -2.67
C GLN A 194 53.83 -0.56 -1.72
N SER A 195 53.90 0.50 -0.92
CA SER A 195 54.92 0.70 0.11
C SER A 195 54.33 1.52 1.25
N TRP A 196 54.68 1.13 2.49
CA TRP A 196 54.28 1.86 3.70
C TRP A 196 54.84 3.28 3.66
N THR A 197 53.96 4.28 3.68
CA THR A 197 54.32 5.70 3.51
C THR A 197 53.68 6.54 4.60
N HIS A 198 54.48 7.40 5.25
CA HIS A 198 53.96 8.36 6.22
C HIS A 198 53.08 9.41 5.54
N LYS A 199 51.86 9.56 6.04
CA LYS A 199 50.94 10.66 5.75
C LYS A 199 50.89 11.60 6.94
N SER A 200 50.71 12.88 6.69
CA SER A 200 50.60 13.93 7.70
C SER A 200 49.67 15.02 7.17
N TYR A 201 48.57 15.26 7.87
CA TYR A 201 47.44 16.11 7.45
C TYR A 201 47.15 17.17 8.51
N ASP A 202 47.14 18.43 8.10
CA ASP A 202 46.76 19.55 8.94
C ASP A 202 45.25 19.50 9.26
N LEU A 203 44.93 19.27 10.53
CA LEU A 203 43.59 19.32 11.11
C LEU A 203 43.29 20.66 11.80
N SER A 204 44.16 21.68 11.66
CA SER A 204 43.98 22.99 12.31
C SER A 204 42.72 23.75 11.87
N SER A 205 42.03 23.32 10.81
CA SER A 205 40.70 23.82 10.45
C SER A 205 39.57 23.28 11.33
N TYR A 206 39.81 22.21 12.10
CA TYR A 206 38.81 21.53 12.93
C TYR A 206 39.00 21.77 14.45
N VAL A 207 40.05 22.48 14.87
CA VAL A 207 40.26 22.81 16.29
C VAL A 207 39.12 23.68 16.84
N GLY A 208 38.88 23.59 18.15
CA GLY A 208 37.67 24.14 18.76
C GLY A 208 36.45 23.19 18.70
N GLN A 209 36.60 21.98 18.14
CA GLN A 209 35.53 20.98 17.99
C GLN A 209 36.03 19.59 18.40
N ASN A 210 35.10 18.67 18.69
CA ASN A 210 35.41 17.27 18.97
C ASN A 210 35.07 16.41 17.74
N ILE A 211 36.08 15.77 17.16
CA ILE A 211 36.02 15.19 15.81
C ILE A 211 35.95 13.67 15.82
N ARG A 212 35.71 13.06 14.65
CA ARG A 212 36.04 11.65 14.38
C ARG A 212 36.75 11.52 13.05
N ILE A 213 37.60 10.52 12.90
CA ILE A 213 38.30 10.19 11.66
C ILE A 213 37.70 8.90 11.10
N GLN A 214 37.55 8.80 9.78
CA GLN A 214 37.23 7.55 9.11
C GLN A 214 37.97 7.39 7.78
N TRP A 215 38.24 6.14 7.43
CA TRP A 215 38.65 5.71 6.10
C TRP A 215 37.44 5.00 5.48
N ARG A 216 36.90 5.52 4.38
CA ARG A 216 35.75 4.96 3.65
C ARG A 216 36.22 4.44 2.29
N LEU A 217 36.13 3.13 2.07
CA LEU A 217 36.23 2.52 0.75
C LEU A 217 34.92 2.75 -0.02
N GLU A 218 35.07 3.17 -1.26
CA GLU A 218 34.05 3.22 -2.31
C GLU A 218 34.67 2.50 -3.53
N SER A 219 34.18 1.30 -3.88
CA SER A 219 34.65 0.52 -5.04
C SER A 219 33.61 0.38 -6.15
N ASP A 220 34.12 0.18 -7.35
CA ASP A 220 33.38 -0.05 -8.60
C ASP A 220 32.96 -1.54 -8.75
N TRP A 221 32.15 -1.84 -9.78
CA TRP A 221 31.54 -3.16 -10.06
C TRP A 221 32.48 -4.17 -10.74
N ASN A 222 33.70 -3.78 -11.13
CA ASN A 222 34.70 -4.63 -11.79
C ASN A 222 36.13 -4.03 -11.76
N ILE A 223 36.93 -4.39 -10.74
CA ILE A 223 38.38 -4.77 -10.79
C ILE A 223 39.00 -4.63 -9.41
N ARG A 224 39.39 -5.77 -8.81
CA ARG A 224 39.88 -5.80 -7.42
C ARG A 224 41.38 -5.91 -7.31
N TYR A 225 41.94 -5.20 -6.35
CA TYR A 225 43.33 -5.29 -5.91
C TYR A 225 43.44 -5.73 -4.45
N ALA A 226 44.59 -5.55 -3.79
CA ALA A 226 44.76 -5.95 -2.39
C ALA A 226 44.03 -5.02 -1.41
N GLY A 227 43.66 -3.80 -1.83
CA GLY A 227 42.94 -2.85 -1.01
C GLY A 227 43.83 -1.83 -0.33
N TYR A 228 43.32 -1.24 0.74
CA TYR A 228 43.96 -0.19 1.52
C TYR A 228 44.22 -0.66 2.95
N TYR A 229 45.42 -0.39 3.45
CA TYR A 229 45.89 -0.78 4.77
C TYR A 229 46.48 0.46 5.45
N PHE A 230 46.19 0.66 6.74
CA PHE A 230 46.82 1.71 7.54
C PHE A 230 47.24 1.20 8.91
N ASP A 231 48.24 1.87 9.47
CA ASP A 231 48.94 1.48 10.69
C ASP A 231 49.56 2.72 11.36
N ASP A 232 50.05 2.59 12.60
CA ASP A 232 50.78 3.64 13.35
C ASP A 232 50.03 5.01 13.34
N VAL A 233 48.80 5.06 13.87
CA VAL A 233 47.94 6.26 13.75
C VAL A 233 48.06 7.17 14.96
N TRP A 234 48.35 8.45 14.75
CA TRP A 234 48.33 9.46 15.81
C TRP A 234 47.77 10.83 15.39
N VAL A 235 47.33 11.60 16.40
CA VAL A 235 46.91 13.00 16.24
C VAL A 235 47.72 13.86 17.19
N ASN A 236 48.64 14.66 16.65
CA ASN A 236 49.52 15.57 17.39
C ASN A 236 48.94 17.00 17.36
N ALA A 237 48.69 17.61 18.51
CA ALA A 237 48.14 18.95 18.65
C ALA A 237 49.11 19.91 19.34
N THR A 238 49.32 21.08 18.75
CA THR A 238 50.03 22.19 19.40
C THR A 238 49.03 23.00 20.22
N GLN A 239 49.28 23.18 21.51
CA GLN A 239 48.56 24.09 22.38
C GLN A 239 49.40 25.36 22.64
N SER A 240 48.75 26.52 22.60
CA SER A 240 49.38 27.79 22.96
C SER A 240 49.55 27.88 24.48
N SER A 241 50.65 27.32 25.00
CA SER A 241 50.73 26.96 26.41
C SER A 241 50.71 28.14 27.40
N MET A 242 49.79 28.03 28.36
CA MET A 242 50.18 28.22 29.75
C MET A 242 50.50 26.82 30.31
N PRO A 243 51.75 26.52 30.70
CA PRO A 243 52.07 25.24 31.34
C PRO A 243 51.44 25.14 32.73
N ASN A 244 50.76 24.04 33.01
CA ASN A 244 50.16 23.77 34.33
C ASN A 244 51.24 23.39 35.35
N ALA A 245 51.61 24.33 36.23
CA ALA A 245 52.43 24.06 37.41
C ALA A 245 52.14 25.03 38.57
N ASN A 246 51.31 24.55 39.51
CA ASN A 246 51.22 24.91 40.93
C ASN A 246 51.02 26.38 41.36
N PHE A 247 49.81 26.65 41.87
CA PHE A 247 49.42 27.85 42.63
C PHE A 247 49.92 27.77 44.11
N ALA A 248 49.70 28.72 45.04
CA ALA A 248 48.81 29.88 45.04
C ALA A 248 49.36 31.10 45.82
N ILE A 249 48.47 31.91 46.42
CA ILE A 249 48.69 33.31 46.84
C ILE A 249 48.32 33.50 48.32
N ASP A 250 49.08 34.32 49.07
CA ASP A 250 48.68 34.93 50.36
C ASP A 250 48.20 36.38 50.13
N ALA A 251 47.11 36.77 50.78
CA ALA A 251 46.49 38.09 50.63
C ALA A 251 46.27 38.76 51.99
N THR A 252 47.03 39.81 52.29
CA THR A 252 47.02 40.43 53.63
C THR A 252 45.83 41.36 53.85
N ARG A 253 44.79 40.87 54.55
CA ARG A 253 43.93 41.72 55.40
C ARG A 253 44.68 42.00 56.72
N GLY A 254 44.36 43.11 57.39
CA GLY A 254 45.13 43.61 58.53
C GLY A 254 45.54 42.55 59.57
N ALA A 255 46.86 42.44 59.77
CA ALA A 255 47.56 41.68 60.83
C ALA A 255 47.58 40.14 60.79
N ASN A 256 46.90 39.47 59.85
CA ASN A 256 47.02 38.00 59.65
C ASN A 256 47.44 37.66 58.21
N ARG A 257 47.99 36.44 58.01
CA ARG A 257 48.43 35.88 56.72
C ARG A 257 48.15 34.38 56.67
N SER A 258 47.84 33.85 55.49
CA SER A 258 47.58 32.42 55.26
C SER A 258 48.06 31.98 53.88
N ILE A 259 48.71 30.82 53.80
CA ILE A 259 49.28 30.26 52.56
C ILE A 259 48.29 29.26 51.96
N ILE A 260 48.20 29.22 50.63
CA ILE A 260 47.56 28.15 49.87
C ILE A 260 48.59 27.62 48.86
N LEU A 261 48.64 26.30 48.67
CA LEU A 261 49.33 25.63 47.56
C LEU A 261 48.28 25.06 46.60
N GLY A 262 48.66 24.83 45.35
CA GLY A 262 47.81 24.18 44.37
C GLY A 262 48.61 23.33 43.39
N PHE A 263 47.89 22.50 42.66
CA PHE A 263 48.30 21.73 41.48
C PHE A 263 47.18 21.93 40.44
N ASP A 264 47.38 21.55 39.17
CA ASP A 264 46.23 21.50 38.27
C ASP A 264 45.33 20.31 38.63
N LEU A 265 44.03 20.56 38.58
CA LEU A 265 42.96 19.63 38.91
C LEU A 265 42.06 19.31 37.71
N ASN A 266 42.31 19.90 36.54
CA ASN A 266 41.39 19.84 35.41
C ASN A 266 41.82 18.83 34.34
N ALA A 267 42.99 18.20 34.45
CA ALA A 267 43.40 17.08 33.60
C ALA A 267 42.37 15.93 33.64
N ASP A 268 42.01 15.38 32.47
CA ASP A 268 40.85 14.48 32.32
C ASP A 268 41.08 13.04 32.76
N GLU A 269 42.34 12.63 32.96
CA GLU A 269 42.70 11.41 33.68
C GLU A 269 42.25 11.44 35.17
N ILE A 270 42.04 12.63 35.73
CA ILE A 270 41.62 12.81 37.12
C ILE A 270 40.09 12.83 37.18
N THR A 271 39.48 11.72 37.57
CA THR A 271 38.01 11.62 37.73
C THR A 271 37.46 12.72 38.64
N HIS A 272 36.19 13.13 38.45
CA HIS A 272 35.59 14.20 39.26
C HIS A 272 35.61 13.89 40.77
N GLU A 273 35.53 12.61 41.14
CA GLU A 273 35.69 12.12 42.51
C GLU A 273 37.15 12.29 42.99
N SER A 274 38.15 11.94 42.17
CA SER A 274 39.57 12.22 42.45
C SER A 274 39.88 13.73 42.59
N ARG A 275 39.28 14.59 41.76
CA ARG A 275 39.41 16.07 41.87
C ARG A 275 38.86 16.58 43.21
N THR A 276 37.70 16.06 43.62
CA THR A 276 37.01 16.41 44.86
C THR A 276 37.76 15.88 46.10
N ASN A 277 38.33 14.69 46.01
CA ASN A 277 39.18 14.10 47.06
C ASN A 277 40.52 14.85 47.18
N TYR A 278 41.15 15.23 46.08
CA TYR A 278 42.42 15.95 46.11
C TYR A 278 42.31 17.31 46.82
N LEU A 279 41.30 18.14 46.48
CA LEU A 279 41.19 19.48 47.07
C LEU A 279 40.83 19.41 48.57
N ARG A 280 40.04 18.40 48.98
CA ARG A 280 39.84 18.04 50.40
C ARG A 280 41.16 17.66 51.08
N ASN A 281 41.92 16.73 50.47
CA ASN A 281 43.22 16.30 51.00
C ASN A 281 44.23 17.46 51.13
N VAL A 282 44.20 18.45 50.23
CA VAL A 282 45.01 19.67 50.35
C VAL A 282 44.55 20.55 51.51
N LEU A 283 43.25 20.73 51.72
CA LEU A 283 42.72 21.49 52.86
C LEU A 283 43.08 20.80 54.19
N ALA A 284 42.96 19.47 54.27
CA ALA A 284 43.40 18.67 55.39
C ALA A 284 44.90 18.84 55.65
N TRP A 285 45.74 18.58 54.64
CA TRP A 285 47.20 18.64 54.75
C TRP A 285 47.72 20.04 55.12
N LEU A 286 47.08 21.11 54.63
CA LEU A 286 47.39 22.49 55.05
C LEU A 286 47.04 22.74 56.53
N ALA A 287 45.99 22.10 57.05
CA ALA A 287 45.58 22.22 58.45
C ALA A 287 46.43 21.34 59.38
N GLU A 288 46.78 20.11 58.98
CA GLU A 288 47.74 19.24 59.68
C GLU A 288 49.11 19.95 59.81
N GLY A 289 49.60 20.53 58.70
CA GLY A 289 50.83 21.34 58.69
C GLY A 289 50.77 22.62 59.53
N ALA A 290 49.57 23.05 59.94
CA ALA A 290 49.34 24.15 60.88
C ALA A 290 49.05 23.68 62.32
N GLY A 291 49.05 22.37 62.58
CA GLY A 291 48.86 21.78 63.91
C GLY A 291 47.39 21.54 64.31
N TYR A 292 46.46 21.45 63.35
CA TYR A 292 45.08 21.06 63.61
C TYR A 292 44.89 19.54 63.45
N THR A 293 44.03 18.96 64.28
CA THR A 293 43.62 17.56 64.21
C THR A 293 42.77 17.31 62.96
N THR A 294 43.30 16.57 61.98
CA THR A 294 42.63 16.26 60.70
C THR A 294 41.80 14.99 60.72
N GLU A 295 42.12 14.03 61.59
CA GLU A 295 41.35 12.80 61.82
C GLU A 295 40.81 12.79 63.24
N VAL A 296 39.49 12.67 63.40
CA VAL A 296 38.83 12.59 64.72
C VAL A 296 37.99 11.33 64.81
N TRP A 297 38.07 10.63 65.95
CA TRP A 297 37.41 9.36 66.20
C TRP A 297 36.29 9.53 67.22
N VAL A 298 35.08 9.08 66.86
CA VAL A 298 33.85 9.20 67.63
C VAL A 298 33.44 7.83 68.15
N ASN A 299 33.22 7.71 69.45
CA ASN A 299 32.66 6.51 70.08
C ASN A 299 31.84 6.90 71.32
N ASN A 300 30.53 6.58 71.32
CA ASN A 300 29.60 6.96 72.40
C ASN A 300 29.43 5.92 73.53
N ASP A 301 30.01 4.73 73.41
CA ASP A 301 30.31 3.82 74.53
C ASP A 301 31.82 3.51 74.54
N PRO A 302 32.67 4.50 74.87
CA PRO A 302 34.11 4.40 74.66
C PRO A 302 34.83 3.64 75.79
N PRO A 303 35.94 2.95 75.49
CA PRO A 303 36.74 2.28 76.52
C PRO A 303 37.40 3.27 77.49
N GLU A 304 37.69 2.82 78.71
CA GLU A 304 38.33 3.63 79.76
C GLU A 304 39.66 4.23 79.26
N GLY A 305 39.78 5.56 79.31
CA GLY A 305 40.94 6.32 78.78
C GLY A 305 40.81 6.80 77.33
N TRP A 306 39.72 6.51 76.61
CA TRP A 306 39.51 6.98 75.23
C TRP A 306 39.59 8.50 75.10
N LEU A 307 38.88 9.22 75.97
CA LEU A 307 38.79 10.70 75.98
C LEU A 307 40.05 11.39 76.55
N ASP A 308 41.09 10.64 76.95
CA ASP A 308 42.40 11.22 77.30
C ASP A 308 43.23 11.59 76.05
N ASN A 309 42.76 11.23 74.85
CA ASN A 309 43.35 11.60 73.56
C ASN A 309 42.61 12.80 72.93
N GLU A 310 43.35 13.84 72.54
CA GLU A 310 42.79 15.09 71.97
C GLU A 310 42.14 14.91 70.57
N SER A 311 42.32 13.74 69.91
CA SER A 311 41.61 13.37 68.67
C SER A 311 40.41 12.44 68.86
N HIS A 312 39.96 12.21 70.10
CA HIS A 312 38.85 11.33 70.43
C HIS A 312 37.68 12.09 71.07
N VAL A 313 36.45 11.75 70.69
CA VAL A 313 35.21 12.35 71.21
C VAL A 313 34.09 11.31 71.38
N ASP A 314 32.97 11.72 71.98
CA ASP A 314 31.80 10.91 72.34
C ASP A 314 30.54 11.15 71.47
N THR A 315 30.54 12.20 70.64
CA THR A 315 29.40 12.60 69.79
C THR A 315 29.86 13.00 68.39
N ILE A 316 29.04 12.70 67.37
CA ILE A 316 29.34 12.93 65.96
C ILE A 316 29.50 14.44 65.70
N GLN A 317 28.61 15.27 66.26
CA GLN A 317 28.71 16.72 66.11
C GLN A 317 29.98 17.27 66.77
N ALA A 318 30.46 16.71 67.89
CA ALA A 318 31.75 17.09 68.45
C ALA A 318 32.92 16.72 67.51
N GLY A 319 32.83 15.58 66.83
CA GLY A 319 33.80 15.14 65.83
C GLY A 319 33.86 16.10 64.64
N ILE A 320 32.71 16.42 64.06
CA ILE A 320 32.56 17.43 63.00
C ILE A 320 33.11 18.77 63.47
N ASN A 321 32.78 19.22 64.69
CA ASN A 321 33.23 20.51 65.20
C ASN A 321 34.76 20.57 65.35
N ALA A 322 35.40 19.47 65.74
CA ALA A 322 36.84 19.38 65.98
C ALA A 322 37.70 19.40 64.70
N VAL A 323 37.23 18.80 63.60
CA VAL A 323 38.00 18.76 62.34
C VAL A 323 37.98 20.11 61.57
N PRO A 324 39.08 20.47 60.88
CA PRO A 324 39.08 21.52 59.87
C PRO A 324 38.35 21.06 58.59
N PRO A 325 37.98 21.97 57.68
CA PRO A 325 37.62 21.60 56.31
C PRO A 325 38.72 20.76 55.65
N GLY A 326 38.33 19.72 54.92
CA GLY A 326 39.18 18.66 54.38
C GLY A 326 39.34 17.45 55.31
N GLY A 327 39.12 17.60 56.62
CA GLY A 327 39.33 16.54 57.61
C GLY A 327 38.30 15.41 57.58
N THR A 328 38.61 14.34 58.30
CA THR A 328 37.85 13.08 58.36
C THR A 328 37.35 12.79 59.77
N VAL A 329 36.09 12.41 59.89
CA VAL A 329 35.45 12.01 61.14
C VAL A 329 35.06 10.54 61.05
N TYR A 330 35.75 9.68 61.80
CA TYR A 330 35.49 8.25 61.88
C TYR A 330 34.54 7.96 63.04
N VAL A 331 33.39 7.34 62.77
CA VAL A 331 32.38 6.99 63.77
C VAL A 331 32.33 5.49 63.96
N ILE A 332 32.50 5.01 65.19
CA ILE A 332 32.48 3.57 65.51
C ILE A 332 31.03 3.08 65.63
N GLY A 333 30.71 1.94 65.00
CA GLY A 333 29.40 1.28 65.03
C GLY A 333 29.37 -0.09 65.69
N THR A 334 30.52 -0.57 66.19
CA THR A 334 30.68 -1.92 66.76
C THR A 334 29.61 -2.25 67.81
N ASP A 335 29.11 -3.49 67.80
CA ASP A 335 27.99 -3.97 68.62
C ASP A 335 26.64 -3.24 68.39
N ASN A 336 26.47 -2.59 67.24
CA ASN A 336 25.27 -1.84 66.81
C ASN A 336 25.05 -0.54 67.62
N GLN A 337 26.11 0.26 67.75
CA GLN A 337 26.04 1.57 68.43
C GLN A 337 25.06 2.53 67.74
N VAL A 338 24.26 3.21 68.56
CA VAL A 338 23.28 4.22 68.12
C VAL A 338 23.65 5.58 68.69
N TYR A 339 23.77 6.57 67.82
CA TYR A 339 24.05 7.98 68.12
C TYR A 339 22.74 8.76 68.05
N GLU A 340 22.21 9.12 69.22
CA GLU A 340 20.93 9.83 69.37
C GLU A 340 21.13 11.36 69.23
N GLU A 341 21.49 11.84 68.03
CA GLU A 341 21.81 13.25 67.74
C GLU A 341 21.40 13.70 66.33
N ASN A 342 20.94 14.95 66.20
CA ASN A 342 20.78 15.61 64.90
C ASN A 342 22.15 16.10 64.43
N VAL A 343 22.64 15.62 63.28
CA VAL A 343 23.97 15.92 62.75
C VAL A 343 23.90 17.03 61.70
N VAL A 344 24.75 18.05 61.81
CA VAL A 344 24.90 19.14 60.85
C VAL A 344 26.34 19.19 60.33
N VAL A 345 26.49 18.97 59.02
CA VAL A 345 27.76 19.03 58.28
C VAL A 345 27.87 20.40 57.61
N ASP A 346 28.50 21.33 58.33
CA ASP A 346 28.69 22.75 57.97
C ASP A 346 30.05 23.03 57.30
N LYS A 347 30.86 21.99 57.08
CA LYS A 347 32.21 22.05 56.47
C LYS A 347 32.39 20.91 55.47
N SER A 348 33.21 21.14 54.45
CA SER A 348 33.63 20.13 53.48
C SER A 348 34.48 19.06 54.15
N ILE A 349 33.89 17.95 54.60
CA ILE A 349 34.58 16.88 55.35
C ILE A 349 34.16 15.50 54.85
N ASP A 350 34.92 14.48 55.25
CA ASP A 350 34.53 13.08 55.10
C ASP A 350 34.04 12.52 56.44
N LEU A 351 32.73 12.31 56.57
CA LEU A 351 32.10 11.63 57.70
C LEU A 351 31.94 10.15 57.32
N ILE A 352 32.59 9.25 58.05
CA ILE A 352 32.72 7.82 57.71
C ILE A 352 32.34 6.95 58.91
N GLY A 353 31.33 6.11 58.75
CA GLY A 353 30.95 5.09 59.71
C GLY A 353 31.76 3.80 59.53
N ILE A 354 32.17 3.21 60.64
CA ILE A 354 32.92 1.95 60.70
C ILE A 354 32.00 0.91 61.33
N ASP A 355 31.72 -0.18 60.61
CA ASP A 355 30.71 -1.20 60.96
C ASP A 355 29.26 -0.66 61.04
N ASN A 356 28.90 0.29 60.17
CA ASN A 356 27.55 0.84 59.96
C ASN A 356 26.84 1.38 61.23
N PRO A 357 27.44 2.32 61.98
CA PRO A 357 26.79 2.98 63.12
C PRO A 357 25.42 3.57 62.74
N THR A 358 24.46 3.47 63.66
CA THR A 358 23.16 4.12 63.50
C THR A 358 23.21 5.55 64.00
N ILE A 359 22.85 6.53 63.16
CA ILE A 359 22.43 7.85 63.61
C ILE A 359 20.91 7.83 63.73
N ARG A 360 20.38 8.14 64.91
CA ARG A 360 18.94 8.28 65.17
C ARG A 360 18.66 9.68 65.69
N ALA A 361 17.58 10.30 65.25
CA ALA A 361 17.18 11.61 65.76
C ALA A 361 15.67 11.85 65.64
N SER A 362 15.19 12.89 66.31
CA SER A 362 13.82 13.42 66.16
C SER A 362 13.83 14.83 65.55
N GLY A 363 12.67 15.38 65.19
CA GLY A 363 12.55 16.76 64.68
C GLY A 363 12.38 16.85 63.16
N THR A 364 13.32 17.51 62.46
CA THR A 364 13.18 17.74 61.00
C THR A 364 14.01 16.75 60.19
N ASN A 365 15.32 16.70 60.40
CA ASN A 365 16.27 15.87 59.64
C ASN A 365 17.15 15.07 60.62
N VAL A 366 17.60 13.87 60.26
CA VAL A 366 18.64 13.16 61.03
C VAL A 366 20.02 13.75 60.73
N VAL A 367 20.36 13.87 59.45
CA VAL A 367 21.59 14.52 58.95
C VAL A 367 21.22 15.70 58.05
N THR A 368 21.90 16.83 58.22
CA THR A 368 21.78 18.03 57.36
C THR A 368 23.17 18.40 56.81
N VAL A 369 23.28 18.54 55.50
CA VAL A 369 24.52 18.89 54.79
C VAL A 369 24.35 20.26 54.13
N GLN A 370 25.11 21.24 54.62
CA GLN A 370 25.08 22.64 54.17
C GLN A 370 26.41 23.08 53.52
N ALA A 371 27.42 22.21 53.52
CA ALA A 371 28.71 22.47 52.91
C ALA A 371 28.91 21.67 51.63
N ASP A 372 29.35 22.39 50.60
CA ASP A 372 29.99 21.88 49.40
C ASP A 372 30.99 20.74 49.70
N TRP A 373 30.99 19.72 48.85
CA TRP A 373 32.00 18.65 48.77
C TRP A 373 32.08 17.75 50.02
N ALA A 374 31.05 17.73 50.88
CA ALA A 374 30.97 16.79 52.00
C ALA A 374 30.73 15.35 51.53
N ARG A 375 31.31 14.35 52.21
CA ARG A 375 31.01 12.92 52.01
C ARG A 375 30.43 12.32 53.28
N ILE A 376 29.35 11.55 53.13
CA ILE A 376 28.72 10.75 54.18
C ILE A 376 28.80 9.29 53.71
N ASP A 377 29.53 8.43 54.44
CA ASP A 377 29.78 7.04 54.04
C ASP A 377 29.48 6.04 55.17
N GLY A 378 28.73 4.97 54.89
CA GLY A 378 28.63 3.80 55.78
C GLY A 378 27.86 4.03 57.09
N PHE A 379 26.67 4.64 57.01
CA PHE A 379 25.80 4.88 58.16
C PHE A 379 24.43 4.22 58.02
N THR A 380 23.89 3.74 59.14
CA THR A 380 22.45 3.49 59.27
C THR A 380 21.78 4.79 59.73
N ILE A 381 20.65 5.19 59.13
CA ILE A 381 19.96 6.46 59.40
C ILE A 381 18.50 6.14 59.76
N GLU A 382 18.13 6.39 61.02
CA GLU A 382 16.82 6.06 61.58
C GLU A 382 16.07 7.30 62.10
N GLY A 383 14.74 7.29 61.95
CA GLY A 383 13.88 8.30 62.53
C GLY A 383 13.39 7.99 63.96
N ASP A 384 13.15 9.05 64.73
CA ASP A 384 12.11 9.11 65.76
C ASP A 384 11.18 10.30 65.43
N THR A 385 10.26 10.07 64.48
CA THR A 385 9.30 11.06 63.95
C THR A 385 9.90 12.26 63.20
N VAL A 386 11.04 12.06 62.52
CA VAL A 386 11.63 13.07 61.61
C VAL A 386 10.82 13.24 60.32
N GLN A 387 11.07 14.34 59.60
CA GLN A 387 10.63 14.49 58.21
C GLN A 387 11.59 13.80 57.25
N ASN A 388 12.90 14.05 57.34
CA ASN A 388 13.88 13.53 56.39
C ASN A 388 14.99 12.72 57.08
N GLY A 389 15.57 11.75 56.36
CA GLY A 389 16.80 11.06 56.77
C GLY A 389 18.00 12.00 56.59
N ILE A 390 18.47 12.12 55.35
CA ILE A 390 19.56 13.02 54.95
C ILE A 390 18.99 14.18 54.14
N TYR A 391 19.27 15.41 54.55
CA TYR A 391 18.91 16.65 53.84
C TYR A 391 20.17 17.34 53.33
N ILE A 392 20.19 17.73 52.05
CA ILE A 392 21.25 18.52 51.43
C ILE A 392 20.64 19.84 50.95
N GLU A 393 21.17 20.96 51.44
CA GLU A 393 20.60 22.31 51.32
C GLU A 393 21.62 23.25 50.67
N ASP A 394 21.29 23.82 49.50
CA ASP A 394 22.13 24.77 48.73
C ASP A 394 23.57 24.26 48.38
N ALA A 395 23.88 22.98 48.62
CA ALA A 395 25.24 22.43 48.57
C ALA A 395 25.57 21.65 47.28
N THR A 396 26.86 21.66 46.91
CA THR A 396 27.37 21.18 45.63
C THR A 396 28.45 20.09 45.77
N ARG A 397 28.44 19.09 44.88
CA ARG A 397 29.45 17.99 44.80
C ARG A 397 29.60 17.12 46.05
N CYS A 398 28.58 17.07 46.90
CA CYS A 398 28.52 16.16 48.04
C CYS A 398 28.30 14.71 47.57
N THR A 399 28.76 13.75 48.37
CA THR A 399 28.61 12.31 48.10
C THR A 399 27.93 11.61 49.28
N ILE A 400 26.78 10.99 49.03
CA ILE A 400 26.08 10.12 50.00
C ILE A 400 26.25 8.67 49.53
N ILE A 401 26.87 7.83 50.36
CA ILE A 401 27.35 6.52 49.92
C ILE A 401 27.24 5.42 50.99
N ASN A 402 26.89 4.20 50.57
CA ASN A 402 26.78 2.99 51.40
C ASN A 402 25.85 3.15 52.63
N CYS A 403 24.97 4.15 52.65
CA CYS A 403 24.05 4.38 53.76
C CYS A 403 22.82 3.47 53.67
N THR A 404 22.34 3.01 54.82
CA THR A 404 21.03 2.36 54.98
C THR A 404 20.08 3.35 55.65
N ILE A 405 19.07 3.83 54.93
CA ILE A 405 18.13 4.84 55.42
C ILE A 405 16.77 4.16 55.58
N SER A 406 16.31 3.99 56.83
CA SER A 406 15.16 3.13 57.12
C SER A 406 14.39 3.53 58.38
N THR A 407 13.08 3.22 58.37
CA THR A 407 12.12 3.40 59.47
C THR A 407 11.86 4.83 59.97
N ASN A 408 10.60 5.10 60.35
CA ASN A 408 10.14 6.30 61.08
C ASN A 408 10.44 7.67 60.43
N ILE A 409 10.85 7.72 59.15
CA ILE A 409 11.05 8.93 58.37
C ILE A 409 9.73 9.29 57.66
N SER A 410 9.11 10.42 58.03
CA SER A 410 7.75 10.76 57.57
C SER A 410 7.66 11.43 56.20
N LYS A 411 8.80 11.76 55.57
CA LYS A 411 8.90 12.27 54.20
C LYS A 411 10.03 11.60 53.40
N MET A 412 11.23 12.18 53.39
CA MET A 412 12.24 11.86 52.36
C MET A 412 13.42 11.07 52.95
N GLY A 413 13.80 9.96 52.33
CA GLY A 413 15.03 9.24 52.72
C GLY A 413 16.27 10.12 52.51
N VAL A 414 16.44 10.60 51.27
CA VAL A 414 17.35 11.70 50.91
C VAL A 414 16.55 12.84 50.28
N TYR A 415 16.79 14.08 50.72
CA TYR A 415 16.22 15.29 50.13
C TYR A 415 17.33 16.22 49.63
N LEU A 416 17.28 16.59 48.35
CA LEU A 416 18.16 17.57 47.70
C LEU A 416 17.33 18.83 47.42
N ASP A 417 17.52 19.90 48.20
CA ASP A 417 16.87 21.20 47.97
C ASP A 417 17.88 22.20 47.43
N SER A 418 17.63 22.68 46.21
CA SER A 418 18.50 23.65 45.52
C SER A 418 19.96 23.17 45.39
N ALA A 419 20.19 21.86 45.49
CA ALA A 419 21.50 21.23 45.64
C ALA A 419 21.97 20.65 44.30
N HIS A 420 23.26 20.80 43.96
CA HIS A 420 23.73 20.64 42.59
C HIS A 420 24.95 19.72 42.43
N ASN A 421 25.01 18.94 41.34
CA ASN A 421 26.15 18.08 40.98
C ASN A 421 26.57 17.07 42.08
N ASN A 422 25.64 16.68 42.97
CA ASN A 422 25.87 15.74 44.06
C ASN A 422 25.76 14.28 43.55
N THR A 423 26.42 13.35 44.24
CA THR A 423 26.38 11.92 43.93
C THR A 423 25.72 11.13 45.06
N ILE A 424 24.59 10.49 44.78
CA ILE A 424 23.90 9.58 45.69
C ILE A 424 24.11 8.16 45.17
N ARG A 425 24.94 7.35 45.82
CA ARG A 425 25.29 6.01 45.31
C ARG A 425 25.43 4.87 46.32
N ASN A 426 25.09 3.65 45.91
CA ASN A 426 25.20 2.44 46.75
C ASN A 426 24.36 2.48 48.04
N ASN A 427 23.30 3.28 48.12
CA ASN A 427 22.48 3.40 49.34
C ASN A 427 21.25 2.47 49.26
N THR A 428 20.80 1.97 50.41
CA THR A 428 19.51 1.27 50.57
C THR A 428 18.54 2.21 51.28
N ILE A 429 17.37 2.47 50.68
CA ILE A 429 16.46 3.54 51.13
C ILE A 429 15.01 3.05 51.17
N GLN A 430 14.40 3.06 52.36
CA GLN A 430 13.08 2.47 52.61
C GLN A 430 12.23 3.21 53.67
N ASP A 431 10.94 2.85 53.70
CA ASP A 431 9.91 3.29 54.67
C ASP A 431 9.56 4.80 54.66
N GLY A 432 9.94 5.55 53.62
CA GLY A 432 9.60 6.97 53.44
C GLY A 432 8.35 7.23 52.59
N LEU A 433 7.96 8.51 52.48
CA LEU A 433 7.05 9.00 51.43
C LEU A 433 7.75 8.93 50.06
N TYR A 434 8.98 9.44 49.99
CA TYR A 434 9.88 9.28 48.85
C TYR A 434 11.25 8.77 49.31
N GLY A 435 11.83 7.81 48.57
CA GLY A 435 13.19 7.38 48.83
C GLY A 435 14.19 8.52 48.59
N ILE A 436 14.18 9.10 47.38
CA ILE A 436 14.96 10.30 47.05
C ILE A 436 14.02 11.37 46.49
N TYR A 437 14.11 12.60 47.01
CA TYR A 437 13.47 13.77 46.45
C TYR A 437 14.52 14.80 46.03
N ALA A 438 14.42 15.37 44.83
CA ALA A 438 15.26 16.45 44.36
C ALA A 438 14.42 17.62 43.83
N ASP A 439 14.66 18.81 44.37
CA ASP A 439 13.83 20.01 44.20
C ASP A 439 14.73 21.19 43.76
N TYR A 440 14.33 21.93 42.72
CA TYR A 440 15.11 22.99 42.03
C TYR A 440 16.57 22.60 41.69
N SER A 441 16.84 21.31 41.50
CA SER A 441 18.18 20.73 41.60
C SER A 441 18.80 20.35 40.23
N LEU A 442 20.11 20.58 40.07
CA LEU A 442 20.82 20.51 38.78
C LEU A 442 21.97 19.49 38.79
N GLY A 443 22.14 18.70 37.74
CA GLY A 443 23.39 17.96 37.48
C GLY A 443 23.68 16.77 38.41
N ASN A 444 22.72 16.37 39.26
CA ASN A 444 22.96 15.34 40.26
C ASN A 444 23.05 13.94 39.62
N THR A 445 23.83 13.04 40.22
CA THR A 445 23.97 11.64 39.79
C THR A 445 23.42 10.70 40.88
N ILE A 446 22.32 10.01 40.59
CA ILE A 446 21.71 9.02 41.46
C ILE A 446 21.99 7.65 40.85
N ARG A 447 22.87 6.83 41.47
CA ARG A 447 23.30 5.55 40.87
C ARG A 447 23.55 4.37 41.81
N TYR A 448 23.27 3.15 41.35
CA TYR A 448 23.45 1.91 42.13
C TYR A 448 22.74 1.90 43.50
N ASN A 449 21.65 2.65 43.66
CA ASN A 449 20.85 2.62 44.89
C ASN A 449 19.75 1.55 44.81
N ASP A 450 19.41 0.99 45.97
CA ASP A 450 18.26 0.13 46.19
C ASP A 450 17.18 0.95 46.92
N ILE A 451 16.04 1.17 46.26
CA ILE A 451 15.00 2.08 46.73
C ILE A 451 13.67 1.34 46.75
N SER A 452 13.22 0.94 47.96
CA SER A 452 12.06 0.07 48.09
C SER A 452 11.18 0.32 49.32
N SER A 453 9.92 -0.08 49.23
CA SER A 453 8.92 0.05 50.31
C SER A 453 8.61 1.49 50.76
N ASN A 454 8.91 2.50 49.94
CA ASN A 454 8.46 3.89 50.11
C ASN A 454 7.09 4.09 49.43
N ASP A 455 6.38 5.22 49.58
CA ASP A 455 5.18 5.51 48.75
C ASP A 455 5.55 5.93 47.31
N GLY A 456 6.79 6.37 47.09
CA GLY A 456 7.42 6.55 45.78
C GLY A 456 8.94 6.39 45.84
N GLY A 457 9.57 5.92 44.76
CA GLY A 457 11.01 5.69 44.71
C GLY A 457 11.82 6.98 44.65
N ILE A 458 11.81 7.63 43.48
CA ILE A 458 12.51 8.90 43.23
C ILE A 458 11.49 9.94 42.73
N TYR A 459 11.53 11.14 43.28
CA TYR A 459 10.80 12.30 42.76
C TYR A 459 11.79 13.41 42.35
N LEU A 460 11.67 13.89 41.11
CA LEU A 460 12.45 15.00 40.55
C LEU A 460 11.51 16.17 40.20
N TYR A 461 11.55 17.26 40.98
CA TYR A 461 10.76 18.47 40.78
C TYR A 461 11.63 19.62 40.29
N GLN A 462 11.26 20.22 39.15
CA GLN A 462 11.96 21.35 38.52
C GLN A 462 13.47 21.13 38.30
N THR A 463 13.89 19.87 38.12
CA THR A 463 15.29 19.50 37.92
C THR A 463 15.78 19.69 36.49
N SER A 464 17.10 19.76 36.31
CA SER A 464 17.70 19.58 34.98
C SER A 464 19.05 18.87 35.05
N LEU A 465 19.50 18.29 33.93
CA LEU A 465 20.81 17.61 33.79
C LEU A 465 21.06 16.50 34.83
N THR A 466 20.02 16.00 35.49
CA THR A 466 20.14 14.96 36.52
C THR A 466 20.13 13.58 35.87
N THR A 467 21.08 12.73 36.25
CA THR A 467 21.22 11.37 35.73
C THR A 467 20.82 10.36 36.81
N VAL A 468 19.78 9.58 36.52
CA VAL A 468 19.31 8.44 37.34
C VAL A 468 19.72 7.17 36.61
N ARG A 469 20.75 6.46 37.11
CA ARG A 469 21.39 5.35 36.39
C ARG A 469 21.71 4.12 37.24
N ASP A 470 21.55 2.92 36.69
CA ASP A 470 21.84 1.64 37.36
C ASP A 470 21.11 1.39 38.71
N ASN A 471 20.00 2.07 39.01
CA ASN A 471 19.29 1.88 40.29
C ASN A 471 18.29 0.71 40.23
N THR A 472 18.00 0.10 41.38
CA THR A 472 16.89 -0.85 41.54
C THR A 472 15.79 -0.16 42.36
N ILE A 473 14.60 0.01 41.78
CA ILE A 473 13.51 0.80 42.37
C ILE A 473 12.24 -0.04 42.41
N HIS A 474 11.91 -0.60 43.57
CA HIS A 474 10.92 -1.68 43.64
C HIS A 474 10.01 -1.71 44.86
N ASN A 475 8.84 -2.34 44.73
CA ASN A 475 7.83 -2.47 45.80
C ASN A 475 7.37 -1.13 46.43
N ASN A 476 7.55 0.01 45.75
CA ASN A 476 7.09 1.31 46.24
C ASN A 476 5.59 1.50 45.95
N GLY A 477 4.97 2.45 46.66
CA GLY A 477 3.54 2.73 46.64
C GLY A 477 3.05 3.52 45.42
N ASN A 478 2.07 4.40 45.64
CA ASN A 478 1.22 4.94 44.58
C ASN A 478 1.90 6.00 43.71
N PHE A 479 2.97 6.63 44.19
CA PHE A 479 3.80 7.54 43.37
C PHE A 479 4.78 6.77 42.47
N GLY A 480 4.97 5.47 42.72
CA GLY A 480 5.63 4.56 41.78
C GLY A 480 7.16 4.56 41.84
N GLY A 481 7.80 4.30 40.70
CA GLY A 481 9.25 4.21 40.56
C GLY A 481 9.93 5.58 40.50
N VAL A 482 9.83 6.26 39.36
CA VAL A 482 10.37 7.62 39.15
C VAL A 482 9.26 8.58 38.72
N TYR A 483 9.00 9.61 39.53
CA TYR A 483 8.08 10.69 39.23
C TYR A 483 8.86 11.95 38.84
N MET A 484 8.46 12.64 37.77
CA MET A 484 9.11 13.87 37.31
C MET A 484 8.07 14.96 37.00
N GLU A 485 8.24 16.15 37.59
CA GLU A 485 7.38 17.30 37.35
C GLU A 485 8.19 18.55 36.99
N SER A 486 7.80 19.24 35.91
CA SER A 486 8.48 20.43 35.36
C SER A 486 9.99 20.25 35.09
N GLY A 487 10.46 19.01 34.87
CA GLY A 487 11.87 18.68 34.64
C GLY A 487 12.29 18.73 33.16
N ARG A 488 13.58 18.97 32.89
CA ARG A 488 14.11 18.98 31.50
C ARG A 488 15.55 18.51 31.39
N GLN A 489 15.90 17.88 30.27
CA GLN A 489 17.27 17.42 29.99
C GLN A 489 17.83 16.51 31.10
N ASN A 490 16.96 15.74 31.77
CA ASN A 490 17.35 14.68 32.68
C ASN A 490 17.46 13.36 31.91
N VAL A 491 18.33 12.47 32.39
CA VAL A 491 18.58 11.15 31.80
C VAL A 491 18.20 10.07 32.81
N ILE A 492 17.35 9.13 32.42
CA ILE A 492 17.00 7.94 33.21
C ILE A 492 17.48 6.72 32.41
N GLU A 493 18.60 6.12 32.81
CA GLU A 493 19.24 5.03 32.04
C GLU A 493 19.52 3.74 32.85
N TRP A 494 19.41 2.57 32.22
CA TRP A 494 19.85 1.28 32.81
C TRP A 494 19.23 0.90 34.18
N ASN A 495 18.12 1.51 34.59
CA ASN A 495 17.47 1.20 35.87
C ASN A 495 16.57 -0.03 35.77
N THR A 496 16.42 -0.76 36.88
CA THR A 496 15.40 -1.82 37.05
C THR A 496 14.27 -1.28 37.94
N ILE A 497 13.08 -1.11 37.37
CA ILE A 497 11.94 -0.47 38.03
C ILE A 497 10.77 -1.46 38.08
N GLU A 498 10.50 -2.04 39.24
CA GLU A 498 9.59 -3.20 39.33
C GLU A 498 8.65 -3.32 40.53
N ASN A 499 7.48 -3.90 40.30
CA ASN A 499 6.50 -4.25 41.35
C ASN A 499 5.96 -3.05 42.17
N ASN A 500 6.05 -1.82 41.65
CA ASN A 500 5.54 -0.63 42.32
C ASN A 500 4.02 -0.48 42.07
N SER A 501 3.22 -0.02 43.04
CA SER A 501 1.75 0.10 42.85
C SER A 501 1.35 1.30 42.00
N GLY A 502 2.20 2.34 41.95
CA GLY A 502 2.14 3.44 40.99
C GLY A 502 2.73 3.09 39.62
N ASN A 503 3.09 4.10 38.84
CA ASN A 503 3.72 3.92 37.52
C ASN A 503 5.21 3.53 37.66
N GLY A 504 5.80 2.93 36.62
CA GLY A 504 7.25 2.75 36.55
C GLY A 504 7.96 4.11 36.46
N ILE A 505 7.62 4.89 35.42
CA ILE A 505 8.06 6.28 35.25
C ILE A 505 6.85 7.15 34.88
N HIS A 506 6.72 8.34 35.48
CA HIS A 506 5.65 9.33 35.17
C HIS A 506 6.25 10.72 34.98
N LEU A 507 6.01 11.34 33.82
CA LEU A 507 6.39 12.71 33.49
C LEU A 507 5.12 13.57 33.42
N ILE A 508 5.05 14.64 34.21
CA ILE A 508 3.87 15.53 34.31
C ILE A 508 4.27 17.01 34.17
N SER A 509 3.29 17.88 33.87
CA SER A 509 3.39 19.34 33.89
C SER A 509 4.58 19.90 33.09
N SER A 510 4.59 19.72 31.77
CA SER A 510 5.66 20.23 30.89
C SER A 510 7.06 19.69 31.20
N THR A 511 7.14 18.43 31.63
CA THR A 511 8.43 17.72 31.76
C THR A 511 8.91 17.34 30.36
N ASN A 512 9.86 18.12 29.83
CA ASN A 512 10.15 18.19 28.40
C ASN A 512 11.63 17.95 28.08
N LYS A 513 11.93 17.34 26.93
CA LYS A 513 13.31 17.08 26.47
C LYS A 513 14.14 16.23 27.45
N ASN A 514 13.56 15.18 28.00
CA ASN A 514 14.25 14.20 28.84
C ASN A 514 14.48 12.90 28.05
N GLU A 515 15.51 12.15 28.44
CA GLU A 515 15.94 10.90 27.80
C GLU A 515 15.71 9.74 28.77
N ILE A 516 15.02 8.70 28.31
CA ILE A 516 14.67 7.51 29.09
C ILE A 516 15.15 6.30 28.30
N GLU A 517 16.30 5.72 28.68
CA GLU A 517 17.03 4.77 27.82
C GLU A 517 17.40 3.45 28.52
N TYR A 518 17.31 2.32 27.81
CA TYR A 518 17.80 1.00 28.29
C TYR A 518 17.23 0.52 29.65
N ASN A 519 16.12 1.07 30.14
CA ASN A 519 15.54 0.67 31.43
C ASN A 519 14.73 -0.63 31.31
N THR A 520 14.69 -1.41 32.39
CA THR A 520 13.82 -2.59 32.55
C THR A 520 12.66 -2.22 33.48
N ILE A 521 11.45 -2.12 32.94
CA ILE A 521 10.27 -1.59 33.65
C ILE A 521 9.13 -2.62 33.64
N ARG A 522 8.82 -3.23 34.79
CA ARG A 522 7.83 -4.33 34.82
C ARG A 522 7.01 -4.49 36.09
N ASN A 523 5.83 -5.08 35.98
CA ASN A 523 4.90 -5.35 37.09
C ASN A 523 4.40 -4.08 37.83
N ASN A 524 4.38 -2.91 37.18
CA ASN A 524 3.89 -1.66 37.76
C ASN A 524 2.41 -1.39 37.35
N SER A 525 1.87 -0.20 37.64
CA SER A 525 0.58 0.26 37.10
C SER A 525 0.66 0.47 35.58
N ASN A 526 1.28 1.56 35.11
CA ASN A 526 1.76 1.70 33.74
C ASN A 526 3.29 1.57 33.73
N GLY A 527 3.88 1.24 32.58
CA GLY A 527 5.33 1.27 32.39
C GLY A 527 5.88 2.70 32.43
N ILE A 528 5.59 3.48 31.38
CA ILE A 528 5.92 4.92 31.29
C ILE A 528 4.65 5.71 30.95
N TRP A 529 4.39 6.82 31.65
CA TRP A 529 3.30 7.74 31.32
C TRP A 529 3.84 9.16 31.13
N LEU A 530 3.56 9.74 29.95
CA LEU A 530 3.77 11.14 29.61
C LEU A 530 2.43 11.89 29.67
N GLU A 531 2.34 12.93 30.51
CA GLU A 531 1.16 13.74 30.75
C GLU A 531 1.54 15.22 30.59
N ILE A 532 0.92 15.93 29.63
CA ILE A 532 1.28 17.31 29.24
C ILE A 532 2.82 17.46 29.05
N SER A 533 3.47 16.46 28.46
CA SER A 533 4.94 16.31 28.47
C SER A 533 5.47 16.00 27.06
N ASN A 534 6.42 16.82 26.61
CA ASN A 534 6.73 17.03 25.19
C ASN A 534 8.21 16.81 24.84
N SER A 535 8.46 16.37 23.60
CA SER A 535 9.83 16.23 23.05
C SER A 535 10.77 15.35 23.88
N ASN A 536 10.24 14.38 24.63
CA ASN A 536 11.02 13.38 25.35
C ASN A 536 11.38 12.19 24.43
N ILE A 537 12.49 11.51 24.73
CA ILE A 537 13.00 10.37 23.98
C ILE A 537 12.94 9.12 24.87
N LEU A 538 12.30 8.07 24.36
CA LEU A 538 12.24 6.74 24.96
C LEU A 538 12.98 5.77 24.04
N LEU A 539 14.18 5.32 24.43
CA LEU A 539 15.08 4.52 23.59
C LEU A 539 15.41 3.14 24.21
N ASN A 540 15.29 2.05 23.45
CA ASN A 540 15.76 0.70 23.85
C ASN A 540 15.26 0.19 25.24
N ASN A 541 14.13 0.70 25.76
CA ASN A 541 13.57 0.24 27.03
C ASN A 541 12.85 -1.11 26.86
N THR A 542 12.92 -1.95 27.89
CA THR A 542 12.16 -3.21 27.99
C THR A 542 11.01 -3.04 28.98
N ILE A 543 9.77 -3.03 28.49
CA ILE A 543 8.58 -2.62 29.26
C ILE A 543 7.54 -3.75 29.24
N SER A 544 7.29 -4.41 30.38
CA SER A 544 6.41 -5.59 30.37
C SER A 544 5.61 -5.89 31.62
N ASN A 545 4.52 -6.65 31.44
CA ASN A 545 3.69 -7.18 32.53
C ASN A 545 3.12 -6.09 33.46
N ASN A 546 3.01 -4.84 32.99
CA ASN A 546 2.37 -3.77 33.75
C ASN A 546 0.84 -3.95 33.70
N SER A 547 0.15 -3.64 34.79
CA SER A 547 -1.27 -3.98 34.99
C SER A 547 -2.24 -3.14 34.16
N ASN A 548 -1.79 -1.96 33.72
CA ASN A 548 -2.39 -1.15 32.67
C ASN A 548 -1.45 -1.16 31.44
N ASP A 549 -1.03 0.00 30.94
CA ASP A 549 -0.39 0.10 29.62
C ASP A 549 1.15 0.16 29.70
N GLY A 550 1.82 -0.20 28.61
CA GLY A 550 3.28 -0.14 28.48
C GLY A 550 3.77 1.31 28.43
N VAL A 551 3.39 2.05 27.40
CA VAL A 551 3.64 3.50 27.29
C VAL A 551 2.33 4.25 27.02
N VAL A 552 2.08 5.29 27.83
CA VAL A 552 0.91 6.17 27.73
C VAL A 552 1.36 7.59 27.41
N CYS A 553 0.71 8.25 26.45
CA CYS A 553 0.84 9.69 26.21
C CYS A 553 -0.57 10.32 26.25
N THR A 554 -0.83 11.21 27.20
CA THR A 554 -2.11 11.91 27.34
C THR A 554 -1.95 13.42 27.33
N ASP A 555 -3.07 14.11 27.15
CA ASP A 555 -3.24 15.53 27.47
C ASP A 555 -2.21 16.44 26.79
N PHE A 556 -2.17 16.39 25.46
CA PHE A 556 -1.31 17.21 24.61
C PHE A 556 0.20 16.93 24.78
N SER A 557 0.55 15.68 25.13
CA SER A 557 1.93 15.16 25.08
C SER A 557 2.37 14.96 23.62
N HIS A 558 3.06 15.98 23.10
CA HIS A 558 3.39 16.14 21.69
C HIS A 558 4.89 15.94 21.39
N SER A 559 5.16 15.54 20.15
CA SER A 559 6.53 15.51 19.59
C SER A 559 7.51 14.60 20.34
N ASN A 560 7.03 13.62 21.10
CA ASN A 560 7.86 12.61 21.76
C ASN A 560 8.27 11.51 20.78
N THR A 561 9.41 10.87 21.03
CA THR A 561 9.99 9.82 20.16
C THR A 561 10.17 8.53 20.94
N LEU A 562 9.47 7.47 20.52
CA LEU A 562 9.63 6.10 21.00
C LEU A 562 10.42 5.32 19.96
N ARG A 563 11.68 4.96 20.24
CA ARG A 563 12.55 4.22 19.33
C ARG A 563 13.12 2.94 19.94
N GLU A 564 13.13 1.84 19.17
CA GLU A 564 13.79 0.57 19.53
C GLU A 564 13.30 -0.09 20.85
N ASN A 565 12.16 0.32 21.41
CA ASN A 565 11.65 -0.25 22.67
C ASN A 565 11.01 -1.63 22.43
N THR A 566 11.10 -2.50 23.43
CA THR A 566 10.46 -3.82 23.45
C THR A 566 9.36 -3.84 24.50
N ILE A 567 8.09 -3.91 24.06
CA ILE A 567 6.91 -3.64 24.90
C ILE A 567 5.93 -4.82 24.83
N TYR A 568 5.82 -5.60 25.92
CA TYR A 568 5.06 -6.86 25.88
C TYR A 568 4.27 -7.24 27.13
N SER A 569 3.19 -8.01 26.95
CA SER A 569 2.32 -8.51 28.03
C SER A 569 1.69 -7.41 28.91
N ASN A 570 1.47 -6.21 28.38
CA ASN A 570 0.70 -5.13 29.01
C ASN A 570 -0.74 -5.11 28.47
N ARG A 571 -1.60 -4.22 28.97
CA ARG A 571 -2.93 -3.99 28.40
C ARG A 571 -2.82 -3.40 27.00
N TYR A 572 -2.39 -2.15 26.84
CA TYR A 572 -1.96 -1.61 25.55
C TYR A 572 -0.44 -1.49 25.53
N GLY A 573 0.21 -1.81 24.40
CA GLY A 573 1.64 -1.57 24.24
C GLY A 573 1.95 -0.07 24.23
N VAL A 574 1.33 0.66 23.29
CA VAL A 574 1.37 2.14 23.23
C VAL A 574 -0.05 2.71 23.16
N ASN A 575 -0.33 3.75 23.94
CA ASN A 575 -1.63 4.41 24.03
C ASN A 575 -1.47 5.93 23.90
N LEU A 576 -1.87 6.51 22.75
CA LEU A 576 -1.84 7.96 22.50
C LEU A 576 -3.26 8.55 22.60
N GLN A 577 -3.45 9.56 23.44
CA GLN A 577 -4.75 10.25 23.61
C GLN A 577 -4.56 11.76 23.53
N ASN A 578 -5.24 12.42 22.59
CA ASN A 578 -5.06 13.85 22.27
C ASN A 578 -3.59 14.24 22.04
N SER A 579 -2.77 13.32 21.54
CA SER A 579 -1.30 13.38 21.56
C SER A 579 -0.75 13.22 20.15
N SER A 580 -0.65 14.36 19.46
CA SER A 580 -0.20 14.51 18.07
C SER A 580 1.32 14.69 17.90
N ASN A 581 1.81 14.53 16.67
CA ASN A 581 3.21 14.72 16.24
C ASN A 581 4.24 13.74 16.84
N ASN A 582 3.81 12.63 17.45
CA ASN A 582 4.70 11.66 18.08
C ASN A 582 5.29 10.68 17.04
N GLY A 583 6.57 10.33 17.20
CA GLY A 583 7.28 9.36 16.37
C GLY A 583 7.41 8.01 17.09
N ILE A 584 6.99 6.92 16.45
CA ILE A 584 7.07 5.55 16.98
C ILE A 584 7.82 4.72 15.94
N ILE A 585 9.09 4.40 16.19
CA ILE A 585 10.03 3.90 15.16
C ILE A 585 10.78 2.65 15.65
N TYR A 586 10.85 1.60 14.84
CA TYR A 586 11.62 0.36 15.14
C TYR A 586 11.26 -0.35 16.47
N ASN A 587 10.07 -0.12 17.05
CA ASN A 587 9.67 -0.77 18.30
C ASN A 587 9.12 -2.19 18.03
N THR A 588 9.33 -3.10 18.98
CA THR A 588 8.69 -4.42 19.01
C THR A 588 7.59 -4.41 20.06
N ILE A 589 6.35 -4.65 19.64
CA ILE A 589 5.15 -4.56 20.49
C ILE A 589 4.34 -5.85 20.38
N GLU A 590 4.43 -6.72 21.39
CA GLU A 590 3.85 -8.05 21.31
C GLU A 590 3.09 -8.57 22.54
N GLN A 591 2.20 -9.53 22.34
CA GLN A 591 1.51 -10.25 23.43
C GLN A 591 0.67 -9.37 24.37
N ASN A 592 0.37 -8.12 23.99
CA ASN A 592 -0.47 -7.19 24.75
C ASN A 592 -1.97 -7.46 24.50
N GLN A 593 -2.88 -6.79 25.23
CA GLN A 593 -4.32 -6.83 24.91
C GLN A 593 -4.65 -6.07 23.61
N ARG A 594 -3.90 -5.00 23.29
CA ARG A 594 -3.77 -4.39 21.95
C ARG A 594 -2.34 -3.93 21.75
N GLY A 595 -1.86 -3.94 20.51
CA GLY A 595 -0.52 -3.43 20.19
C GLY A 595 -0.42 -1.93 20.43
N MET A 596 -1.09 -1.14 19.59
CA MET A 596 -1.17 0.32 19.70
C MET A 596 -2.61 0.84 19.61
N TYR A 597 -2.92 1.89 20.37
CA TYR A 597 -4.23 2.53 20.38
C TYR A 597 -4.11 4.06 20.35
N PHE A 598 -4.84 4.71 19.44
CA PHE A 598 -4.81 6.15 19.20
C PHE A 598 -6.23 6.73 19.31
N ILE A 599 -6.40 7.76 20.14
CA ILE A 599 -7.64 8.55 20.24
C ILE A 599 -7.34 10.01 19.92
N SER A 600 -8.14 10.62 19.03
CA SER A 600 -8.12 12.06 18.73
C SER A 600 -6.71 12.64 18.46
N SER A 601 -5.84 11.84 17.85
CA SER A 601 -4.42 12.16 17.65
C SER A 601 -4.09 12.25 16.16
N SER A 602 -3.20 13.18 15.80
CA SER A 602 -2.93 13.56 14.40
C SER A 602 -1.42 13.71 14.12
N ASN A 603 -1.02 13.68 12.86
CA ASN A 603 0.37 13.88 12.43
C ASN A 603 1.39 12.93 13.10
N ASN A 604 0.98 11.75 13.60
CA ASN A 604 1.90 10.78 14.21
C ASN A 604 2.51 9.86 13.14
N VAL A 605 3.77 9.47 13.32
CA VAL A 605 4.49 8.61 12.38
C VAL A 605 4.84 7.30 13.05
N LEU A 606 4.32 6.20 12.51
CA LEU A 606 4.65 4.83 12.89
C LEU A 606 5.51 4.26 11.76
N GLN A 607 6.80 4.01 11.99
CA GLN A 607 7.71 3.52 10.96
C GLN A 607 8.47 2.26 11.40
N SER A 608 8.50 1.23 10.54
CA SER A 608 9.32 0.02 10.72
C SER A 608 9.12 -0.73 12.05
N ASN A 609 7.93 -0.64 12.66
CA ASN A 609 7.60 -1.32 13.90
C ASN A 609 7.12 -2.76 13.63
N THR A 610 7.36 -3.66 14.60
CA THR A 610 6.78 -5.01 14.61
C THR A 610 5.68 -5.08 15.67
N ILE A 611 4.44 -5.33 15.25
CA ILE A 611 3.26 -5.41 16.13
C ILE A 611 2.64 -6.81 15.98
N CYS A 612 2.95 -7.72 16.91
CA CYS A 612 2.60 -9.13 16.75
C CYS A 612 1.97 -9.81 17.96
N ASN A 613 1.20 -10.88 17.72
CA ASN A 613 0.70 -11.77 18.77
C ASN A 613 -0.22 -11.10 19.82
N ASN A 614 -0.77 -9.90 19.55
CA ASN A 614 -1.62 -9.18 20.50
C ASN A 614 -3.05 -9.74 20.47
N THR A 615 -3.70 -9.91 21.63
CA THR A 615 -5.00 -10.62 21.69
C THR A 615 -6.20 -9.85 21.14
N GLY A 616 -6.02 -8.55 20.88
CA GLY A 616 -7.00 -7.66 20.24
C GLY A 616 -6.40 -6.97 19.02
N ASP A 617 -6.85 -5.74 18.76
CA ASP A 617 -6.42 -4.94 17.60
C ASP A 617 -4.88 -4.73 17.60
N GLY A 618 -4.21 -4.92 16.46
CA GLY A 618 -2.78 -4.67 16.29
C GLY A 618 -2.47 -3.19 16.41
N ILE A 619 -2.89 -2.40 15.41
CA ILE A 619 -2.94 -0.92 15.49
C ILE A 619 -4.40 -0.49 15.38
N ARG A 620 -4.86 0.42 16.23
CA ARG A 620 -6.21 1.00 16.12
C ARG A 620 -6.23 2.52 16.26
N MET A 621 -6.80 3.18 15.27
CA MET A 621 -6.97 4.64 15.19
C MET A 621 -8.44 5.01 15.31
N ALA A 622 -8.84 5.64 16.42
CA ALA A 622 -10.21 6.08 16.69
C ALA A 622 -10.29 7.61 16.73
N SER A 623 -11.14 8.20 15.88
CA SER A 623 -11.24 9.66 15.67
C SER A 623 -9.89 10.37 15.43
N SER A 624 -8.88 9.62 15.00
CA SER A 624 -7.48 10.03 14.86
C SER A 624 -7.23 10.29 13.38
N SER A 625 -7.57 11.50 12.97
CA SER A 625 -7.52 11.95 11.58
C SER A 625 -6.29 12.82 11.33
N ASP A 626 -6.05 13.09 10.06
CA ASP A 626 -5.14 14.10 9.54
C ASP A 626 -3.64 13.78 9.78
N ASN A 627 -3.05 13.23 8.72
CA ASN A 627 -1.64 12.94 8.50
C ASN A 627 -1.01 11.93 9.47
N ASN A 628 -1.76 11.00 10.09
CA ASN A 628 -1.11 9.85 10.71
C ASN A 628 -0.60 8.91 9.61
N ILE A 629 0.66 8.46 9.73
CA ILE A 629 1.34 7.62 8.74
C ILE A 629 1.74 6.29 9.41
N ILE A 630 1.43 5.18 8.75
CA ILE A 630 1.88 3.83 9.11
C ILE A 630 2.73 3.31 7.94
N ALA A 631 4.05 3.44 8.05
CA ALA A 631 5.01 3.12 6.99
C ALA A 631 5.85 1.88 7.35
N SER A 632 6.05 0.99 6.39
CA SER A 632 6.99 -0.15 6.46
C SER A 632 6.80 -1.07 7.70
N CYS A 633 5.61 -1.09 8.30
CA CYS A 633 5.33 -1.80 9.56
C CYS A 633 4.86 -3.24 9.33
N THR A 634 5.11 -4.13 10.29
CA THR A 634 4.61 -5.52 10.26
C THR A 634 3.53 -5.72 11.32
N THR A 635 2.29 -6.03 10.91
CA THR A 635 1.17 -6.35 11.82
C THR A 635 0.69 -7.80 11.62
N GLN A 636 0.99 -8.68 12.59
CA GLN A 636 0.72 -10.12 12.45
C GLN A 636 0.17 -10.84 13.68
N ASN A 637 -0.61 -11.90 13.50
CA ASN A 637 -1.21 -12.70 14.58
C ASN A 637 -2.06 -11.90 15.60
N ASN A 638 -2.62 -10.75 15.20
CA ASN A 638 -3.50 -9.93 16.03
C ASN A 638 -4.98 -10.31 15.80
N SER A 639 -5.93 -9.55 16.35
CA SER A 639 -7.36 -9.66 15.96
C SER A 639 -7.57 -9.06 14.57
N TYR A 640 -7.64 -7.74 14.46
CA TYR A 640 -7.44 -7.00 13.20
C TYR A 640 -5.97 -6.57 13.13
N GLY A 641 -5.37 -6.53 11.94
CA GLY A 641 -4.02 -5.98 11.76
C GLY A 641 -3.99 -4.48 12.02
N ILE A 642 -4.76 -3.72 11.22
CA ILE A 642 -4.96 -2.27 11.37
C ILE A 642 -6.45 -1.93 11.34
N PHE A 643 -6.94 -1.21 12.34
CA PHE A 643 -8.34 -0.78 12.44
C PHE A 643 -8.47 0.75 12.46
N ILE A 644 -8.91 1.32 11.34
CA ILE A 644 -9.29 2.74 11.20
C ILE A 644 -10.78 2.90 11.56
N GLN A 645 -11.09 3.65 12.61
CA GLN A 645 -12.45 3.95 13.06
C GLN A 645 -12.71 5.45 13.04
N SER A 646 -13.71 5.88 12.24
CA SER A 646 -14.19 7.27 12.16
C SER A 646 -13.06 8.28 11.96
N SER A 647 -12.07 7.90 11.15
CA SER A 647 -10.79 8.60 10.98
C SER A 647 -10.48 8.74 9.50
N ARG A 648 -9.93 9.89 9.11
CA ARG A 648 -9.77 10.28 7.70
C ARG A 648 -8.39 10.90 7.47
N ASN A 649 -7.98 11.02 6.20
CA ASN A 649 -6.73 11.69 5.82
C ASN A 649 -5.48 11.06 6.48
N ASN A 650 -5.43 9.72 6.57
CA ASN A 650 -4.29 8.97 7.09
C ASN A 650 -3.69 8.08 5.99
N THR A 651 -2.41 7.72 6.10
CA THR A 651 -1.72 6.86 5.12
C THR A 651 -1.24 5.56 5.77
N ILE A 652 -1.45 4.44 5.09
CA ILE A 652 -0.83 3.14 5.36
C ILE A 652 -0.02 2.76 4.11
N GLU A 653 1.29 2.63 4.26
CA GLU A 653 2.20 2.38 3.14
C GLU A 653 3.32 1.38 3.46
N GLU A 654 3.80 0.68 2.42
CA GLU A 654 4.93 -0.28 2.45
C GLU A 654 4.81 -1.41 3.51
N SER A 655 3.63 -1.58 4.11
CA SER A 655 3.46 -2.39 5.33
C SER A 655 3.03 -3.82 5.01
N THR A 656 3.39 -4.76 5.90
CA THR A 656 2.99 -6.17 5.81
C THR A 656 1.93 -6.47 6.87
N ILE A 657 0.73 -6.86 6.42
CA ILE A 657 -0.45 -7.10 7.25
C ILE A 657 -0.93 -8.54 7.02
N SER A 658 -0.59 -9.46 7.93
CA SER A 658 -0.75 -10.89 7.67
C SER A 658 -1.10 -11.76 8.88
N PHE A 659 -1.72 -12.91 8.65
CA PHE A 659 -2.07 -13.90 9.69
C PHE A 659 -2.93 -13.36 10.85
N ASN A 660 -3.67 -12.26 10.65
CA ASN A 660 -4.57 -11.72 11.66
C ASN A 660 -5.89 -12.51 11.70
N ASN A 661 -6.53 -12.57 12.88
CA ASN A 661 -7.68 -13.45 13.15
C ASN A 661 -9.03 -12.96 12.60
N ALA A 662 -9.09 -11.71 12.14
CA ALA A 662 -10.21 -11.07 11.44
C ALA A 662 -9.67 -10.45 10.13
N ASP A 663 -10.19 -9.29 9.71
CA ASP A 663 -9.68 -8.59 8.53
C ASP A 663 -8.24 -8.08 8.73
N GLY A 664 -7.45 -8.03 7.66
CA GLY A 664 -6.12 -7.43 7.67
C GLY A 664 -6.18 -5.94 8.01
N ILE A 665 -6.85 -5.17 7.16
CA ILE A 665 -7.16 -3.74 7.40
C ILE A 665 -8.68 -3.55 7.41
N TYR A 666 -9.20 -2.89 8.45
CA TYR A 666 -10.63 -2.54 8.57
C TYR A 666 -10.81 -1.02 8.68
N VAL A 667 -11.70 -0.46 7.86
CA VAL A 667 -11.96 0.98 7.74
C VAL A 667 -13.45 1.27 7.93
N TYR A 668 -13.82 1.80 9.09
CA TYR A 668 -15.20 1.85 9.59
C TYR A 668 -15.69 3.28 9.82
N TYR A 669 -16.80 3.67 9.18
CA TYR A 669 -17.41 5.00 9.27
C TYR A 669 -16.44 6.16 8.95
N SER A 670 -15.50 5.93 8.03
CA SER A 670 -14.53 6.94 7.59
C SER A 670 -15.15 7.78 6.46
N LEU A 671 -15.99 8.74 6.86
CA LEU A 671 -16.81 9.55 5.97
C LEU A 671 -16.04 10.78 5.45
N SER A 672 -15.15 10.54 4.51
CA SER A 672 -14.56 11.55 3.62
C SER A 672 -15.51 11.86 2.46
N GLY A 673 -15.49 13.10 1.97
CA GLY A 673 -15.70 13.37 0.54
C GLY A 673 -14.34 13.59 -0.13
N PHE A 674 -14.30 14.26 -1.28
CA PHE A 674 -13.10 14.61 -2.08
C PHE A 674 -11.99 15.45 -1.38
N SER A 675 -11.99 15.56 -0.06
CA SER A 675 -10.93 16.19 0.73
C SER A 675 -10.84 15.53 2.11
N GLY A 676 -10.10 14.43 2.20
CA GLY A 676 -9.83 13.73 3.46
C GLY A 676 -9.54 12.25 3.31
N GLU A 677 -8.98 11.83 2.19
CA GLU A 677 -8.92 10.42 1.78
C GLU A 677 -7.97 9.61 2.70
N ASN A 678 -8.40 8.45 3.22
CA ASN A 678 -7.40 7.50 3.72
C ASN A 678 -6.72 6.81 2.52
N LYS A 679 -5.42 6.65 2.60
CA LYS A 679 -4.56 6.10 1.54
C LYS A 679 -3.98 4.77 2.01
N ILE A 680 -4.13 3.75 1.18
CA ILE A 680 -3.61 2.40 1.43
C ILE A 680 -2.81 2.05 0.17
N ILE A 681 -1.48 2.16 0.25
CA ILE A 681 -0.59 2.21 -0.91
C ILE A 681 0.60 1.24 -0.76
N ASN A 682 0.93 0.43 -1.76
CA ASN A 682 2.12 -0.45 -1.75
C ASN A 682 2.22 -1.39 -0.52
N ASN A 683 1.10 -1.90 -0.01
CA ASN A 683 1.07 -2.83 1.12
C ASN A 683 0.92 -4.29 0.68
N THR A 684 1.49 -5.20 1.47
CA THR A 684 1.29 -6.66 1.35
C THR A 684 0.24 -7.10 2.38
N ILE A 685 -0.96 -7.48 1.93
CA ILE A 685 -2.11 -7.79 2.79
C ILE A 685 -2.56 -9.23 2.58
N ALA A 686 -2.03 -10.16 3.37
CA ALA A 686 -2.11 -11.58 3.02
C ALA A 686 -2.35 -12.57 4.17
N SER A 687 -3.03 -13.67 3.86
CA SER A 687 -3.26 -14.79 4.81
C SER A 687 -4.00 -14.40 6.10
N ASN A 688 -4.83 -13.35 6.08
CA ASN A 688 -5.70 -12.98 7.20
C ASN A 688 -6.99 -13.83 7.16
N ASN A 689 -7.58 -14.16 8.32
CA ASN A 689 -8.75 -15.05 8.38
C ASN A 689 -10.05 -14.41 7.85
N GLY A 690 -10.17 -13.08 7.93
CA GLY A 690 -11.26 -12.31 7.34
C GLY A 690 -10.92 -11.85 5.92
N SER A 691 -11.37 -10.64 5.58
CA SER A 691 -11.02 -9.99 4.32
C SER A 691 -9.57 -9.47 4.37
N GLY A 692 -8.94 -9.24 3.21
CA GLY A 692 -7.68 -8.49 3.16
C GLY A 692 -7.91 -7.05 3.64
N LEU A 693 -8.79 -6.34 2.94
CA LEU A 693 -9.18 -4.96 3.22
C LEU A 693 -10.71 -4.82 3.22
N TYR A 694 -11.28 -4.32 4.32
CA TYR A 694 -12.72 -4.11 4.48
C TYR A 694 -13.07 -2.63 4.76
N LEU A 695 -13.89 -2.03 3.90
CA LEU A 695 -14.44 -0.68 4.04
C LEU A 695 -15.95 -0.79 4.37
N PHE A 696 -16.33 -0.40 5.59
CA PHE A 696 -17.73 -0.36 6.03
C PHE A 696 -18.21 1.07 6.29
N SER A 697 -19.19 1.53 5.51
CA SER A 697 -19.68 2.92 5.51
C SER A 697 -18.55 3.96 5.43
N SER A 698 -17.55 3.69 4.60
CA SER A 698 -16.32 4.49 4.46
C SER A 698 -16.17 4.96 3.03
N ARG A 699 -15.97 6.28 2.84
CA ARG A 699 -16.07 6.96 1.56
C ARG A 699 -14.81 7.72 1.19
N GLY A 700 -14.56 7.86 -0.11
CA GLY A 700 -13.43 8.62 -0.63
C GLY A 700 -12.08 8.12 -0.11
N ASN A 701 -11.81 6.81 -0.16
CA ASN A 701 -10.52 6.23 0.19
C ASN A 701 -9.78 5.79 -1.09
N ILE A 702 -8.45 5.85 -1.07
CA ILE A 702 -7.58 5.46 -2.19
C ILE A 702 -6.84 4.17 -1.82
N ILE A 703 -6.97 3.15 -2.67
CA ILE A 703 -6.38 1.82 -2.51
C ILE A 703 -5.57 1.54 -3.78
N ASN A 704 -4.25 1.72 -3.72
CA ASN A 704 -3.38 1.74 -4.89
C ASN A 704 -2.14 0.85 -4.76
N GLU A 705 -1.76 0.10 -5.80
CA GLU A 705 -0.50 -0.67 -5.86
C GLU A 705 -0.32 -1.71 -4.71
N ASN A 706 -1.38 -2.22 -4.09
CA ASN A 706 -1.27 -3.22 -3.02
C ASN A 706 -1.30 -4.66 -3.58
N ASP A 707 -0.58 -5.58 -2.93
CA ASP A 707 -0.63 -7.02 -3.17
C ASP A 707 -1.50 -7.69 -2.09
N ILE A 708 -2.66 -8.23 -2.49
CA ILE A 708 -3.71 -8.68 -1.57
C ILE A 708 -4.13 -10.13 -1.85
N TYR A 709 -3.71 -11.08 -1.00
CA TYR A 709 -3.81 -12.50 -1.34
C TYR A 709 -3.97 -13.52 -0.21
N LEU A 710 -4.55 -14.69 -0.51
CA LEU A 710 -4.76 -15.80 0.43
C LEU A 710 -5.60 -15.45 1.68
N ASN A 711 -6.40 -14.38 1.65
CA ASN A 711 -7.28 -14.02 2.77
C ASN A 711 -8.54 -14.89 2.77
N GLY A 712 -9.11 -15.13 3.96
CA GLY A 712 -10.18 -16.12 4.19
C GLY A 712 -11.58 -15.70 3.71
N GLU A 713 -11.84 -14.40 3.63
CA GLU A 713 -12.99 -13.83 2.91
C GLU A 713 -12.53 -13.09 1.64
N ASP A 714 -12.96 -11.85 1.44
CA ASP A 714 -12.77 -11.09 0.21
C ASP A 714 -11.39 -10.39 0.20
N GLY A 715 -10.79 -10.19 -0.97
CA GLY A 715 -9.54 -9.41 -1.09
C GLY A 715 -9.77 -7.96 -0.68
N ILE A 716 -10.67 -7.28 -1.39
CA ILE A 716 -11.19 -5.95 -1.04
C ILE A 716 -12.73 -6.00 -0.95
N LYS A 717 -13.29 -5.54 0.16
CA LYS A 717 -14.74 -5.56 0.47
C LYS A 717 -15.25 -4.16 0.77
N LEU A 718 -16.25 -3.67 0.02
CA LEU A 718 -16.88 -2.35 0.24
C LEU A 718 -18.37 -2.54 0.56
N ALA A 719 -18.77 -2.34 1.80
CA ALA A 719 -20.15 -2.57 2.25
C ALA A 719 -20.83 -1.34 2.87
N SER A 720 -22.16 -1.29 2.75
CA SER A 720 -23.04 -0.34 3.45
C SER A 720 -22.74 1.12 3.11
N SER A 721 -22.86 1.45 1.82
CA SER A 721 -22.62 2.80 1.26
C SER A 721 -21.19 3.31 1.48
N SER A 722 -20.23 2.39 1.32
CA SER A 722 -18.82 2.71 1.10
C SER A 722 -18.65 3.18 -0.35
N ASP A 723 -19.12 4.40 -0.60
CA ASP A 723 -19.20 5.03 -1.91
C ASP A 723 -17.96 5.88 -2.24
N GLU A 724 -17.78 6.26 -3.51
CA GLU A 724 -16.75 7.22 -3.97
C GLU A 724 -15.28 6.78 -3.75
N ASN A 725 -15.00 5.48 -3.56
CA ASN A 725 -13.63 4.97 -3.36
C ASN A 725 -12.92 4.63 -4.69
N SER A 726 -11.59 4.77 -4.70
CA SER A 726 -10.73 4.45 -5.84
C SER A 726 -9.85 3.24 -5.53
N ILE A 727 -9.94 2.20 -6.36
CA ILE A 727 -9.20 0.94 -6.28
C ILE A 727 -8.39 0.79 -7.57
N ALA A 728 -7.09 1.12 -7.54
CA ALA A 728 -6.27 1.25 -8.73
C ALA A 728 -4.98 0.41 -8.69
N ASN A 729 -4.61 -0.21 -9.81
CA ASN A 729 -3.31 -0.86 -10.00
C ASN A 729 -2.93 -1.94 -8.95
N ASN A 730 -3.89 -2.55 -8.23
CA ASN A 730 -3.62 -3.56 -7.20
C ASN A 730 -3.50 -4.97 -7.82
N THR A 731 -2.66 -5.83 -7.24
CA THR A 731 -2.61 -7.27 -7.54
C THR A 731 -3.44 -8.03 -6.52
N ILE A 732 -4.48 -8.75 -6.93
CA ILE A 732 -5.44 -9.37 -6.00
C ILE A 732 -5.71 -10.81 -6.43
N TRP A 733 -5.36 -11.79 -5.57
CA TRP A 733 -5.48 -13.21 -5.95
C TRP A 733 -5.64 -14.21 -4.79
N ASN A 734 -6.18 -15.40 -5.09
CA ASN A 734 -6.41 -16.47 -4.10
C ASN A 734 -7.28 -16.06 -2.89
N ASN A 735 -8.16 -15.07 -3.01
CA ASN A 735 -9.18 -14.73 -2.00
C ASN A 735 -10.54 -15.36 -2.38
N TYR A 736 -11.57 -15.27 -1.54
CA TYR A 736 -12.90 -15.81 -1.85
C TYR A 736 -13.55 -15.07 -3.04
N TYR A 737 -13.79 -13.76 -2.90
CA TYR A 737 -13.92 -12.84 -4.02
C TYR A 737 -12.72 -11.90 -4.01
N ASN A 738 -12.18 -11.51 -5.16
CA ASN A 738 -11.03 -10.59 -5.16
C ASN A 738 -11.46 -9.14 -4.87
N ILE A 739 -12.50 -8.62 -5.55
CA ILE A 739 -13.16 -7.36 -5.17
C ILE A 739 -14.67 -7.56 -5.05
N HIS A 740 -15.26 -7.09 -3.96
CA HIS A 740 -16.69 -7.22 -3.66
C HIS A 740 -17.32 -5.86 -3.26
N LEU A 741 -18.25 -5.36 -4.07
CA LEU A 741 -19.05 -4.17 -3.82
C LEU A 741 -20.46 -4.56 -3.37
N TYR A 742 -20.78 -4.38 -2.09
CA TYR A 742 -22.06 -4.76 -1.47
C TYR A 742 -22.87 -3.52 -1.08
N GLY A 743 -23.82 -3.12 -1.94
CA GLY A 743 -24.61 -1.89 -1.72
C GLY A 743 -23.77 -0.64 -1.58
N SER A 744 -22.77 -0.51 -2.46
CA SER A 744 -21.77 0.56 -2.50
C SER A 744 -21.64 1.08 -3.93
N ASN A 745 -21.54 2.40 -4.09
CA ASN A 745 -21.84 3.12 -5.33
C ASN A 745 -20.75 4.12 -5.71
N TYR A 746 -20.70 4.55 -6.98
CA TYR A 746 -19.73 5.53 -7.47
C TYR A 746 -18.26 5.16 -7.22
N ASN A 747 -17.95 3.88 -7.00
CA ASN A 747 -16.58 3.40 -6.82
C ASN A 747 -15.92 3.16 -8.19
N VAL A 748 -14.60 3.31 -8.22
CA VAL A 748 -13.80 3.30 -9.46
C VAL A 748 -12.70 2.25 -9.32
N LEU A 749 -12.79 1.19 -10.13
CA LEU A 749 -11.88 0.04 -10.13
C LEU A 749 -11.05 0.08 -11.43
N ILE A 750 -9.79 0.50 -11.34
CA ILE A 750 -8.92 0.80 -12.50
C ILE A 750 -7.67 -0.09 -12.54
N ASN A 751 -7.36 -0.69 -13.69
CA ASN A 751 -6.07 -1.36 -13.97
C ASN A 751 -5.63 -2.45 -12.96
N ASN A 752 -6.54 -3.07 -12.22
CA ASN A 752 -6.19 -4.09 -11.23
C ASN A 752 -5.94 -5.45 -11.93
N ALA A 753 -5.00 -6.23 -11.41
CA ALA A 753 -4.69 -7.58 -11.87
C ALA A 753 -5.33 -8.61 -10.92
N ILE A 754 -6.37 -9.30 -11.40
CA ILE A 754 -7.35 -10.02 -10.57
C ILE A 754 -7.43 -11.48 -11.00
N ASN A 755 -7.06 -12.43 -10.12
CA ASN A 755 -7.01 -13.84 -10.51
C ASN A 755 -7.24 -14.89 -9.40
N ASN A 756 -7.51 -16.14 -9.81
CA ASN A 756 -7.56 -17.32 -8.94
C ASN A 756 -8.51 -17.24 -7.71
N SER A 757 -9.60 -16.47 -7.79
CA SER A 757 -10.66 -16.42 -6.75
C SER A 757 -11.89 -17.24 -7.14
N SER A 758 -13.01 -17.14 -6.41
CA SER A 758 -14.31 -17.62 -6.88
C SER A 758 -14.81 -16.72 -8.01
N VAL A 759 -15.03 -15.43 -7.73
CA VAL A 759 -15.40 -14.39 -8.70
C VAL A 759 -14.42 -13.22 -8.58
N GLY A 760 -13.93 -12.75 -9.73
CA GLY A 760 -12.92 -11.68 -9.79
C GLY A 760 -13.43 -10.35 -9.25
N ILE A 761 -14.50 -9.81 -9.84
CA ILE A 761 -15.19 -8.62 -9.34
C ILE A 761 -16.68 -8.92 -9.18
N TYR A 762 -17.22 -8.74 -7.98
CA TYR A 762 -18.61 -9.03 -7.64
C TYR A 762 -19.35 -7.78 -7.14
N LEU A 763 -20.43 -7.40 -7.83
CA LEU A 763 -21.29 -6.25 -7.52
C LEU A 763 -22.68 -6.76 -7.12
N SER A 764 -23.08 -6.52 -5.86
CA SER A 764 -24.34 -7.05 -5.34
C SER A 764 -25.13 -6.08 -4.46
N ASN A 765 -26.40 -6.42 -4.24
CA ASN A 765 -27.31 -5.72 -3.32
C ASN A 765 -27.43 -4.22 -3.64
N TYR A 766 -27.92 -3.89 -4.84
CA TYR A 766 -28.16 -2.53 -5.31
C TYR A 766 -26.88 -1.67 -5.39
N ALA A 767 -25.78 -2.26 -5.89
CA ALA A 767 -24.60 -1.51 -6.30
C ALA A 767 -24.85 -0.79 -7.64
N SER A 768 -24.58 0.52 -7.70
CA SER A 768 -24.97 1.42 -8.79
C SER A 768 -23.88 2.44 -9.13
N HIS A 769 -23.87 2.93 -10.37
CA HIS A 769 -22.93 3.97 -10.86
C HIS A 769 -21.42 3.64 -10.67
N ASN A 770 -21.04 2.38 -10.48
CA ASN A 770 -19.62 1.99 -10.31
C ASN A 770 -18.92 1.82 -11.67
N THR A 771 -17.65 2.18 -11.76
CA THR A 771 -16.83 2.03 -12.98
C THR A 771 -15.78 0.93 -12.80
N ILE A 772 -15.75 -0.02 -13.73
CA ILE A 772 -14.78 -1.12 -13.81
C ILE A 772 -14.03 -0.94 -15.14
N TYR A 773 -12.80 -0.42 -15.09
CA TYR A 773 -12.06 0.01 -16.28
C TYR A 773 -10.61 -0.51 -16.34
N GLY A 774 -10.17 -1.03 -17.49
CA GLY A 774 -8.75 -1.37 -17.70
C GLY A 774 -8.24 -2.60 -16.94
N ASN A 775 -9.10 -3.35 -16.24
CA ASN A 775 -8.67 -4.45 -15.37
C ASN A 775 -8.37 -5.73 -16.17
N ILE A 776 -7.44 -6.54 -15.67
CA ILE A 776 -7.13 -7.88 -16.20
C ILE A 776 -7.72 -8.90 -15.22
N ILE A 777 -8.69 -9.70 -15.68
CA ILE A 777 -9.53 -10.55 -14.82
C ILE A 777 -9.51 -11.99 -15.34
N GLU A 778 -8.75 -12.87 -14.67
CA GLU A 778 -8.43 -14.18 -15.24
C GLU A 778 -8.31 -15.36 -14.27
N TYR A 779 -8.48 -16.58 -14.78
CA TYR A 779 -8.33 -17.83 -14.02
C TYR A 779 -9.19 -17.95 -12.73
N ASN A 780 -10.32 -17.23 -12.65
CA ASN A 780 -11.24 -17.37 -11.51
C ASN A 780 -12.11 -18.63 -11.66
N ASN A 781 -12.55 -19.22 -10.55
CA ASN A 781 -13.23 -20.52 -10.50
C ASN A 781 -14.72 -20.47 -10.87
N ALA A 782 -15.28 -19.28 -11.03
CA ALA A 782 -16.60 -19.00 -11.59
C ALA A 782 -16.50 -17.80 -12.55
N SER A 783 -17.37 -16.80 -12.43
CA SER A 783 -17.44 -15.62 -13.30
C SER A 783 -16.19 -14.72 -13.17
N GLY A 784 -15.76 -14.07 -14.26
CA GLY A 784 -14.78 -12.99 -14.20
C GLY A 784 -15.34 -11.75 -13.48
N VAL A 785 -16.44 -11.21 -14.01
CA VAL A 785 -17.23 -10.12 -13.39
C VAL A 785 -18.67 -10.57 -13.20
N GLU A 786 -19.28 -10.30 -12.05
CA GLU A 786 -20.66 -10.68 -11.76
C GLU A 786 -21.47 -9.55 -11.10
N LEU A 787 -22.65 -9.25 -11.64
CA LEU A 787 -23.60 -8.24 -11.17
C LEU A 787 -24.90 -8.92 -10.74
N GLN A 788 -25.14 -9.11 -9.44
CA GLN A 788 -26.38 -9.70 -8.91
C GLN A 788 -27.29 -8.66 -8.24
N SER A 789 -28.47 -8.41 -8.84
CA SER A 789 -29.42 -7.40 -8.36
C SER A 789 -28.77 -6.02 -8.19
N SER A 790 -28.02 -5.61 -9.23
CA SER A 790 -27.27 -4.36 -9.30
C SER A 790 -27.85 -3.51 -10.43
N PHE A 791 -28.28 -2.29 -10.09
CA PHE A 791 -29.21 -1.52 -10.90
C PHE A 791 -28.65 -0.14 -11.24
N ASN A 792 -28.69 0.24 -12.52
CA ASN A 792 -28.33 1.55 -13.07
C ASN A 792 -26.83 1.88 -13.07
N GLU A 793 -26.37 2.24 -14.28
CA GLU A 793 -25.18 3.03 -14.58
C GLU A 793 -23.84 2.44 -14.11
N ASN A 794 -23.80 1.15 -13.74
CA ASN A 794 -22.50 0.47 -13.66
C ASN A 794 -21.91 0.35 -15.07
N ASN A 795 -20.65 0.72 -15.22
CA ASN A 795 -19.90 0.73 -16.47
C ASN A 795 -18.76 -0.28 -16.40
N ILE A 796 -18.80 -1.31 -17.23
CA ILE A 796 -17.74 -2.30 -17.42
C ILE A 796 -17.09 -1.99 -18.77
N SER A 797 -15.90 -1.39 -18.78
CA SER A 797 -15.25 -1.00 -20.04
C SER A 797 -13.74 -1.20 -20.15
N ASN A 798 -13.27 -1.51 -21.36
CA ASN A 798 -11.83 -1.68 -21.66
C ASN A 798 -11.12 -2.70 -20.73
N ASN A 799 -11.81 -3.77 -20.30
CA ASN A 799 -11.23 -4.83 -19.46
C ASN A 799 -10.86 -6.06 -20.32
N THR A 800 -9.83 -6.80 -19.91
CA THR A 800 -9.46 -8.09 -20.50
C THR A 800 -9.91 -9.22 -19.58
N ILE A 801 -10.91 -10.01 -19.99
CA ILE A 801 -11.61 -10.97 -19.13
C ILE A 801 -11.51 -12.38 -19.74
N ARG A 802 -10.63 -13.23 -19.19
CA ARG A 802 -10.20 -14.47 -19.86
C ARG A 802 -9.91 -15.67 -18.97
N PHE A 803 -10.07 -16.88 -19.52
CA PHE A 803 -9.76 -18.16 -18.84
C PHE A 803 -10.51 -18.44 -17.52
N ASN A 804 -11.61 -17.72 -17.26
CA ASN A 804 -12.45 -17.96 -16.09
C ASN A 804 -13.28 -19.25 -16.28
N GLN A 805 -13.58 -19.95 -15.18
CA GLN A 805 -14.16 -21.30 -15.19
C GLN A 805 -15.70 -21.33 -15.15
N ALA A 806 -16.35 -20.17 -15.29
CA ALA A 806 -17.72 -20.04 -15.78
C ALA A 806 -17.77 -18.93 -16.85
N HIS A 807 -18.63 -17.92 -16.68
CA HIS A 807 -18.78 -16.81 -17.62
C HIS A 807 -17.59 -15.83 -17.60
N GLY A 808 -17.41 -15.08 -18.69
CA GLY A 808 -16.59 -13.86 -18.65
C GLY A 808 -17.27 -12.80 -17.78
N VAL A 809 -18.47 -12.38 -18.17
CA VAL A 809 -19.30 -11.42 -17.45
C VAL A 809 -20.72 -11.98 -17.26
N LEU A 810 -21.24 -11.96 -16.03
CA LEU A 810 -22.60 -12.40 -15.69
C LEU A 810 -23.43 -11.25 -15.09
N LEU A 811 -24.59 -10.96 -15.68
CA LEU A 811 -25.63 -10.09 -15.12
C LEU A 811 -26.84 -10.94 -14.71
N THR A 812 -27.23 -10.90 -13.43
CA THR A 812 -28.42 -11.58 -12.91
C THR A 812 -29.36 -10.59 -12.23
N SER A 813 -30.57 -10.43 -12.78
CA SER A 813 -31.57 -9.45 -12.32
C SER A 813 -31.03 -8.01 -12.25
N SER A 814 -30.15 -7.64 -13.17
CA SER A 814 -29.37 -6.40 -13.14
C SER A 814 -29.69 -5.57 -14.39
N THR A 815 -30.12 -4.32 -14.21
CA THR A 815 -30.69 -3.50 -15.31
C THR A 815 -29.98 -2.18 -15.52
N ASN A 816 -30.05 -1.64 -16.74
CA ASN A 816 -29.55 -0.29 -17.08
C ASN A 816 -28.03 -0.13 -16.85
N ASN A 817 -27.23 -1.15 -17.20
CA ASN A 817 -25.76 -1.13 -17.12
C ASN A 817 -25.13 -1.03 -18.52
N ILE A 818 -23.87 -0.60 -18.60
CA ILE A 818 -23.11 -0.48 -19.85
C ILE A 818 -21.93 -1.46 -19.82
N ILE A 819 -21.77 -2.23 -20.90
CA ILE A 819 -20.66 -3.15 -21.12
C ILE A 819 -20.05 -2.80 -22.48
N CYS A 820 -18.89 -2.12 -22.52
CA CYS A 820 -18.30 -1.69 -23.78
C CYS A 820 -16.77 -1.73 -23.88
N GLU A 821 -16.23 -1.85 -25.09
CA GLU A 821 -14.77 -1.86 -25.34
C GLU A 821 -13.98 -3.02 -24.67
N ASN A 822 -14.64 -4.06 -24.16
CA ASN A 822 -13.97 -5.17 -23.45
C ASN A 822 -13.49 -6.28 -24.41
N GLU A 823 -12.39 -6.95 -24.05
CA GLU A 823 -11.95 -8.22 -24.64
C GLU A 823 -12.39 -9.37 -23.71
N ILE A 824 -13.29 -10.25 -24.18
CA ILE A 824 -13.88 -11.31 -23.34
C ILE A 824 -13.71 -12.68 -24.01
N TYR A 825 -12.74 -13.48 -23.57
CA TYR A 825 -12.33 -14.65 -24.34
C TYR A 825 -11.81 -15.87 -23.57
N LEU A 826 -11.99 -17.04 -24.18
CA LEU A 826 -11.52 -18.35 -23.67
C LEU A 826 -12.00 -18.66 -22.23
N ASN A 827 -13.17 -18.15 -21.85
CA ASN A 827 -13.89 -18.57 -20.64
C ASN A 827 -14.67 -19.86 -20.95
N THR A 828 -14.97 -20.69 -19.94
CA THR A 828 -15.53 -22.04 -20.18
C THR A 828 -17.04 -22.05 -20.47
N GLU A 829 -17.78 -21.06 -19.97
CA GLU A 829 -19.19 -20.83 -20.29
C GLU A 829 -19.32 -19.58 -21.18
N ASP A 830 -20.47 -18.89 -21.18
CA ASP A 830 -20.69 -17.77 -22.12
C ASP A 830 -19.76 -16.58 -21.84
N GLY A 831 -19.33 -15.88 -22.89
CA GLY A 831 -18.52 -14.66 -22.76
C GLY A 831 -19.27 -13.60 -21.94
N LEU A 832 -20.49 -13.28 -22.35
CA LEU A 832 -21.39 -12.37 -21.64
C LEU A 832 -22.79 -12.97 -21.48
N CYS A 833 -23.24 -13.17 -20.25
CA CYS A 833 -24.54 -13.75 -19.92
C CYS A 833 -25.45 -12.73 -19.19
N LEU A 834 -26.66 -12.52 -19.72
CA LEU A 834 -27.71 -11.67 -19.16
C LEU A 834 -28.93 -12.51 -18.77
N SER A 835 -29.02 -12.86 -17.49
CA SER A 835 -30.12 -13.63 -16.89
C SER A 835 -31.15 -12.69 -16.27
N SER A 836 -32.39 -12.70 -16.79
CA SER A 836 -33.51 -11.84 -16.34
C SER A 836 -33.14 -10.36 -16.21
N SER A 837 -32.32 -9.85 -17.14
CA SER A 837 -31.60 -8.58 -17.05
C SER A 837 -31.91 -7.72 -18.28
N ASP A 838 -32.43 -6.51 -18.05
CA ASP A 838 -33.00 -5.62 -19.07
C ASP A 838 -32.33 -4.23 -19.13
N ILE A 839 -32.57 -3.47 -20.20
CA ILE A 839 -32.11 -2.10 -20.44
C ILE A 839 -30.58 -1.97 -20.45
N ASN A 840 -29.85 -3.08 -20.61
CA ASN A 840 -28.39 -3.04 -20.67
C ASN A 840 -27.92 -2.74 -22.10
N LEU A 841 -26.84 -1.96 -22.22
CA LEU A 841 -26.17 -1.62 -23.48
C LEU A 841 -24.86 -2.40 -23.58
N ILE A 842 -24.74 -3.21 -24.63
CA ILE A 842 -23.58 -4.05 -24.93
C ILE A 842 -22.99 -3.59 -26.25
N THR A 843 -21.83 -2.95 -26.25
CA THR A 843 -21.31 -2.32 -27.48
C THR A 843 -19.80 -2.25 -27.62
N ASN A 844 -19.27 -2.35 -28.85
CA ASN A 844 -17.83 -2.26 -29.13
C ASN A 844 -16.97 -3.32 -28.39
N ASN A 845 -17.54 -4.47 -27.99
CA ASN A 845 -16.79 -5.56 -27.35
C ASN A 845 -16.27 -6.60 -28.37
N PHE A 846 -15.11 -7.19 -28.07
CA PHE A 846 -14.53 -8.32 -28.81
C PHE A 846 -14.71 -9.61 -27.99
N ILE A 847 -15.45 -10.59 -28.51
CA ILE A 847 -15.89 -11.76 -27.72
C ILE A 847 -15.65 -13.07 -28.49
N TRP A 848 -14.69 -13.89 -28.04
CA TRP A 848 -14.28 -15.09 -28.78
C TRP A 848 -13.84 -16.30 -27.94
N GLY A 849 -14.00 -17.51 -28.50
CA GLY A 849 -13.50 -18.75 -27.90
C GLY A 849 -14.19 -19.18 -26.61
N ASN A 850 -15.37 -18.62 -26.30
CA ASN A 850 -16.18 -18.97 -25.13
C ASN A 850 -17.19 -20.10 -25.49
N ALA A 851 -18.16 -20.41 -24.62
CA ALA A 851 -19.28 -21.31 -24.94
C ALA A 851 -20.19 -20.67 -26.01
N ASN A 852 -21.05 -19.73 -25.62
CA ASN A 852 -21.63 -18.74 -26.54
C ASN A 852 -20.89 -17.40 -26.40
N GLY A 853 -20.97 -16.54 -27.41
CA GLY A 853 -20.43 -15.17 -27.30
C GLY A 853 -21.25 -14.32 -26.32
N ILE A 854 -22.48 -13.99 -26.70
CA ILE A 854 -23.44 -13.24 -25.87
C ILE A 854 -24.71 -14.07 -25.69
N HIS A 855 -25.19 -14.23 -24.45
CA HIS A 855 -26.37 -15.01 -24.11
C HIS A 855 -27.39 -14.18 -23.30
N LEU A 856 -28.61 -14.04 -23.81
CA LEU A 856 -29.74 -13.39 -23.16
C LEU A 856 -30.77 -14.46 -22.74
N LEU A 857 -30.75 -14.81 -21.45
CA LEU A 857 -31.63 -15.80 -20.83
C LEU A 857 -32.78 -15.12 -20.08
N LEU A 858 -34.03 -15.37 -20.48
CA LEU A 858 -35.23 -14.79 -19.87
C LEU A 858 -35.26 -13.24 -19.88
N SER A 859 -34.51 -12.61 -20.77
CA SER A 859 -34.24 -11.16 -20.79
C SER A 859 -35.00 -10.47 -21.94
N GLY A 860 -35.53 -9.27 -21.71
CA GLY A 860 -36.31 -8.51 -22.69
C GLY A 860 -37.66 -7.98 -22.21
N GLY A 861 -37.93 -7.94 -20.90
CA GLY A 861 -39.19 -7.40 -20.37
C GLY A 861 -39.43 -5.94 -20.77
N THR A 862 -38.32 -5.19 -20.76
CA THR A 862 -38.17 -3.79 -21.20
C THR A 862 -37.12 -3.64 -22.34
N GLY A 863 -36.38 -4.70 -22.69
CA GLY A 863 -35.46 -4.79 -23.85
C GLY A 863 -33.99 -4.44 -23.55
N ASN A 864 -33.03 -5.07 -24.24
CA ASN A 864 -31.59 -4.77 -24.19
C ASN A 864 -31.04 -4.42 -25.60
N THR A 865 -29.92 -3.72 -25.69
CA THR A 865 -29.28 -3.34 -26.96
C THR A 865 -27.89 -3.98 -27.10
N ILE A 866 -27.66 -4.71 -28.20
CA ILE A 866 -26.40 -5.32 -28.59
C ILE A 866 -25.97 -4.69 -29.93
N MET A 867 -24.94 -3.84 -29.93
CA MET A 867 -24.57 -3.02 -31.09
C MET A 867 -23.07 -2.79 -31.26
N ASP A 868 -22.53 -2.82 -32.49
CA ASP A 868 -21.10 -2.64 -32.79
C ASP A 868 -20.16 -3.69 -32.14
N ASN A 869 -20.62 -4.90 -31.82
CA ASN A 869 -19.75 -5.95 -31.23
C ASN A 869 -19.18 -6.88 -32.31
N THR A 870 -17.97 -7.40 -32.08
CA THR A 870 -17.32 -8.42 -32.91
C THR A 870 -17.29 -9.76 -32.17
N VAL A 871 -18.06 -10.75 -32.63
CA VAL A 871 -18.35 -11.98 -31.89
C VAL A 871 -18.04 -13.23 -32.71
N TYR A 872 -16.92 -13.89 -32.42
CA TYR A 872 -16.36 -14.89 -33.34
C TYR A 872 -15.74 -16.11 -32.66
N SER A 873 -15.65 -17.23 -33.38
CA SER A 873 -14.96 -18.46 -32.92
C SER A 873 -15.38 -18.98 -31.53
N ASN A 874 -16.60 -18.68 -31.08
CA ASN A 874 -17.18 -19.30 -29.90
C ASN A 874 -17.64 -20.73 -30.24
N THR A 875 -17.64 -21.64 -29.27
CA THR A 875 -17.80 -23.09 -29.53
C THR A 875 -19.23 -23.49 -29.88
N ASN A 876 -20.22 -22.72 -29.42
CA ASN A 876 -21.63 -22.82 -29.78
C ASN A 876 -22.02 -21.56 -30.59
N HIS A 877 -22.97 -20.76 -30.11
CA HIS A 877 -23.55 -19.65 -30.87
C HIS A 877 -22.78 -18.33 -30.70
N GLY A 878 -22.87 -17.45 -31.69
CA GLY A 878 -22.39 -16.06 -31.57
C GLY A 878 -23.23 -15.28 -30.56
N VAL A 879 -24.52 -15.08 -30.88
CA VAL A 879 -25.51 -14.44 -29.99
C VAL A 879 -26.71 -15.37 -29.78
N TYR A 880 -27.00 -15.72 -28.53
CA TYR A 880 -28.07 -16.66 -28.15
C TYR A 880 -29.14 -15.96 -27.31
N LEU A 881 -30.41 -16.04 -27.73
CA LEU A 881 -31.57 -15.51 -27.01
C LEU A 881 -32.48 -16.67 -26.58
N GLU A 882 -32.44 -17.05 -25.30
CA GLU A 882 -33.29 -18.10 -24.74
C GLU A 882 -34.48 -17.53 -23.96
N ASN A 883 -35.70 -17.93 -24.34
CA ASN A 883 -36.95 -17.59 -23.67
C ASN A 883 -37.22 -16.08 -23.53
N SER A 884 -36.51 -15.26 -24.32
CA SER A 884 -36.36 -13.81 -24.22
C SER A 884 -37.44 -13.08 -25.02
N LYS A 885 -38.30 -12.33 -24.32
CA LYS A 885 -39.64 -11.91 -24.79
C LYS A 885 -39.92 -10.45 -24.47
N SER A 886 -40.21 -9.65 -25.50
CA SER A 886 -40.78 -8.29 -25.36
C SER A 886 -42.07 -8.34 -24.55
N ALA A 887 -42.06 -7.78 -23.33
CA ALA A 887 -43.18 -7.96 -22.39
C ALA A 887 -44.16 -6.78 -22.34
N THR A 888 -43.67 -5.53 -22.38
CA THR A 888 -44.56 -4.33 -22.39
C THR A 888 -44.00 -3.06 -23.03
N SER A 889 -42.68 -2.86 -23.10
CA SER A 889 -42.11 -1.50 -23.23
C SER A 889 -40.84 -1.36 -24.06
N GLY A 890 -40.29 -2.46 -24.59
CA GLY A 890 -39.17 -2.46 -25.52
C GLY A 890 -38.87 -3.86 -26.03
N ASN A 891 -38.13 -3.94 -27.13
CA ASN A 891 -37.66 -5.19 -27.73
C ASN A 891 -36.17 -5.37 -27.38
N ASN A 892 -35.64 -6.59 -27.38
CA ASN A 892 -34.19 -6.72 -27.52
C ASN A 892 -33.80 -6.36 -28.96
N GLU A 893 -32.73 -5.58 -29.13
CA GLU A 893 -32.22 -5.08 -30.41
C GLU A 893 -30.79 -5.57 -30.62
N ILE A 894 -30.58 -6.34 -31.69
CA ILE A 894 -29.27 -6.86 -32.12
C ILE A 894 -28.97 -6.18 -33.45
N THR A 895 -28.12 -5.15 -33.45
CA THR A 895 -27.90 -4.34 -34.66
C THR A 895 -26.45 -3.96 -34.92
N GLU A 896 -26.03 -3.92 -36.18
CA GLU A 896 -24.68 -3.44 -36.57
C GLU A 896 -23.52 -4.23 -35.91
N ASN A 897 -23.69 -5.52 -35.63
CA ASN A 897 -22.64 -6.42 -35.12
C ASN A 897 -22.02 -7.27 -36.24
N GLU A 898 -20.76 -7.69 -36.05
CA GLU A 898 -20.02 -8.62 -36.92
C GLU A 898 -19.89 -9.98 -36.21
N ILE A 899 -20.45 -11.06 -36.79
CA ILE A 899 -20.65 -12.35 -36.09
C ILE A 899 -20.22 -13.53 -36.96
N TYR A 900 -19.05 -14.13 -36.68
CA TYR A 900 -18.44 -15.07 -37.63
C TYR A 900 -17.66 -16.26 -37.08
N SER A 901 -17.57 -17.32 -37.90
CA SER A 901 -16.82 -18.56 -37.63
C SER A 901 -17.14 -19.20 -36.26
N ASN A 902 -18.36 -19.02 -35.73
CA ASN A 902 -18.80 -19.69 -34.49
C ASN A 902 -19.23 -21.14 -34.80
N GLY A 903 -19.13 -22.04 -33.80
CA GLY A 903 -19.31 -23.49 -34.00
C GLY A 903 -20.74 -23.95 -34.26
N GLY A 904 -21.73 -23.17 -33.80
CA GLY A 904 -23.16 -23.30 -34.11
C GLY A 904 -23.67 -22.06 -34.86
N ASP A 905 -24.96 -21.73 -34.68
CA ASP A 905 -25.57 -20.56 -35.34
C ASP A 905 -24.91 -19.21 -34.97
N GLY A 906 -24.82 -18.28 -35.92
CA GLY A 906 -24.37 -16.91 -35.68
C GLY A 906 -25.29 -16.18 -34.69
N ILE A 907 -26.59 -16.15 -34.97
CA ILE A 907 -27.63 -15.69 -34.03
C ILE A 907 -28.70 -16.77 -33.85
N TYR A 908 -28.93 -17.26 -32.63
CA TYR A 908 -29.97 -18.24 -32.32
C TYR A 908 -31.05 -17.68 -31.37
N LEU A 909 -32.32 -17.78 -31.74
CA LEU A 909 -33.49 -17.40 -30.94
C LEU A 909 -34.30 -18.65 -30.58
N LEU A 910 -34.26 -19.11 -29.32
CA LEU A 910 -35.08 -20.21 -28.81
C LEU A 910 -36.24 -19.73 -27.94
N SER A 911 -37.49 -19.97 -28.37
CA SER A 911 -38.72 -19.54 -27.68
C SER A 911 -38.78 -18.03 -27.36
N SER A 912 -38.09 -17.23 -28.18
CA SER A 912 -37.84 -15.80 -27.98
C SER A 912 -38.67 -14.97 -28.97
N LYS A 913 -39.35 -13.93 -28.47
CA LYS A 913 -40.44 -13.26 -29.22
C LYS A 913 -40.37 -11.74 -29.15
N GLY A 914 -40.68 -11.08 -30.27
CA GLY A 914 -40.70 -9.63 -30.37
C GLY A 914 -39.31 -8.99 -30.26
N ASN A 915 -38.28 -9.61 -30.84
CA ASN A 915 -36.92 -9.07 -30.89
C ASN A 915 -36.64 -8.45 -32.28
N SER A 916 -35.67 -7.54 -32.36
CA SER A 916 -35.21 -6.90 -33.60
C SER A 916 -33.79 -7.32 -33.93
N ILE A 917 -33.53 -7.73 -35.17
CA ILE A 917 -32.22 -8.15 -35.69
C ILE A 917 -31.98 -7.38 -36.99
N SER A 918 -31.02 -6.45 -37.02
CA SER A 918 -30.82 -5.59 -38.20
C SER A 918 -29.39 -5.22 -38.51
N ARG A 919 -29.04 -5.06 -39.79
CA ARG A 919 -27.72 -4.56 -40.24
C ARG A 919 -26.49 -5.33 -39.71
N ASN A 920 -26.67 -6.55 -39.20
CA ASN A 920 -25.54 -7.38 -38.77
C ASN A 920 -24.89 -8.06 -39.99
N GLU A 921 -23.59 -8.30 -39.92
CA GLU A 921 -22.81 -9.05 -40.91
C GLU A 921 -22.45 -10.43 -40.32
N ILE A 922 -22.93 -11.51 -40.95
CA ILE A 922 -23.01 -12.84 -40.32
C ILE A 922 -22.51 -13.93 -41.29
N TYR A 923 -21.34 -14.53 -41.00
CA TYR A 923 -20.69 -15.45 -41.93
C TYR A 923 -19.86 -16.59 -41.30
N GLU A 924 -19.65 -17.68 -42.05
CA GLU A 924 -18.84 -18.85 -41.64
C GLU A 924 -19.32 -19.60 -40.37
N ASN A 925 -20.52 -19.30 -39.86
CA ASN A 925 -21.16 -20.02 -38.74
C ASN A 925 -21.82 -21.34 -39.24
N GLU A 926 -22.44 -22.14 -38.36
CA GLU A 926 -23.24 -23.30 -38.80
C GLU A 926 -24.43 -22.85 -39.68
N ASN A 927 -25.32 -22.04 -39.09
CA ASN A 927 -26.31 -21.24 -39.81
C ASN A 927 -26.09 -19.75 -39.50
N GLY A 928 -26.52 -18.85 -40.36
CA GLY A 928 -26.43 -17.40 -40.10
C GLY A 928 -27.33 -16.96 -38.95
N ILE A 929 -28.65 -17.01 -39.17
CA ILE A 929 -29.67 -16.74 -38.15
C ILE A 929 -30.61 -17.94 -38.04
N HIS A 930 -30.92 -18.38 -36.83
CA HIS A 930 -31.82 -19.49 -36.54
C HIS A 930 -32.91 -19.07 -35.55
N THR A 931 -34.19 -19.31 -35.88
CA THR A 931 -35.33 -19.06 -34.99
C THR A 931 -36.10 -20.34 -34.73
N ASN A 932 -36.27 -20.74 -33.47
CA ASN A 932 -36.94 -21.97 -33.05
C ASN A 932 -38.03 -21.68 -32.02
N LEU A 933 -39.30 -21.93 -32.36
CA LEU A 933 -40.49 -21.54 -31.56
C LEU A 933 -40.59 -20.03 -31.26
N SER A 934 -39.92 -19.23 -32.09
CA SER A 934 -39.62 -17.80 -31.89
C SER A 934 -40.42 -16.96 -32.88
N ASN A 935 -41.56 -16.45 -32.42
CA ASN A 935 -42.51 -15.70 -33.24
C ASN A 935 -42.30 -14.18 -33.14
N ASP A 936 -42.91 -13.46 -34.09
CA ASP A 936 -43.17 -12.01 -34.01
C ASP A 936 -41.90 -11.12 -33.95
N ASN A 937 -40.74 -11.69 -34.31
CA ASN A 937 -39.45 -11.00 -34.42
C ASN A 937 -39.32 -10.28 -35.78
N THR A 938 -38.45 -9.28 -35.86
CA THR A 938 -38.11 -8.57 -37.11
C THR A 938 -36.65 -8.82 -37.48
N ILE A 939 -36.40 -9.20 -38.73
CA ILE A 939 -35.09 -9.52 -39.30
C ILE A 939 -34.93 -8.68 -40.56
N ASP A 940 -34.42 -7.45 -40.44
CA ASP A 940 -34.41 -6.47 -41.54
C ASP A 940 -32.98 -5.93 -41.83
N PHE A 941 -32.57 -5.88 -43.10
CA PHE A 941 -31.27 -5.32 -43.58
C PHE A 941 -29.97 -6.05 -43.15
N ASN A 942 -30.00 -7.33 -42.77
CA ASN A 942 -28.78 -8.10 -42.43
C ASN A 942 -28.06 -8.64 -43.68
N THR A 943 -26.75 -8.85 -43.57
CA THR A 943 -25.88 -9.43 -44.61
C THR A 943 -25.40 -10.81 -44.14
N ILE A 944 -25.79 -11.88 -44.84
CA ILE A 944 -25.65 -13.26 -44.34
C ILE A 944 -25.07 -14.17 -45.42
N HIS A 945 -23.85 -14.68 -45.23
CA HIS A 945 -23.15 -15.42 -46.27
C HIS A 945 -22.10 -16.43 -45.80
N ASN A 946 -21.71 -17.36 -46.68
CA ASN A 946 -20.67 -18.36 -46.41
C ASN A 946 -20.92 -19.23 -45.15
N ASN A 947 -22.15 -19.30 -44.62
CA ASN A 947 -22.45 -20.18 -43.49
C ASN A 947 -22.53 -21.64 -43.99
N ASN A 948 -22.19 -22.59 -43.12
CA ASN A 948 -21.97 -23.99 -43.53
C ASN A 948 -23.25 -24.68 -44.03
N LEU A 949 -24.41 -24.29 -43.50
CA LEU A 949 -25.74 -24.80 -43.86
C LEU A 949 -26.64 -23.65 -44.33
N ASP A 950 -27.53 -23.13 -43.48
CA ASP A 950 -28.54 -22.16 -43.88
C ASP A 950 -28.14 -20.71 -43.59
N GLY A 951 -28.52 -19.76 -44.46
CA GLY A 951 -28.44 -18.33 -44.13
C GLY A 951 -29.44 -17.96 -43.04
N LEU A 952 -30.72 -18.30 -43.23
CA LEU A 952 -31.80 -18.03 -42.27
C LEU A 952 -32.71 -19.27 -42.09
N TYR A 953 -32.62 -19.91 -40.93
CA TYR A 953 -33.35 -21.13 -40.59
C TYR A 953 -34.53 -20.85 -39.63
N LEU A 954 -35.73 -21.23 -40.03
CA LEU A 954 -37.00 -20.79 -39.43
C LEU A 954 -37.86 -21.99 -39.02
N VAL A 955 -37.66 -22.46 -37.78
CA VAL A 955 -38.25 -23.69 -37.23
C VAL A 955 -39.47 -23.40 -36.35
N SER A 956 -40.62 -23.99 -36.70
CA SER A 956 -41.87 -23.94 -35.92
C SER A 956 -42.28 -22.53 -35.44
N SER A 957 -41.91 -21.51 -36.21
CA SER A 957 -41.96 -20.09 -35.86
C SER A 957 -42.95 -19.36 -36.79
N ASN A 958 -43.56 -18.27 -36.33
CA ASN A 958 -44.75 -17.68 -36.95
C ASN A 958 -44.74 -16.15 -36.83
N GLY A 959 -45.44 -15.43 -37.73
CA GLY A 959 -45.62 -13.98 -37.63
C GLY A 959 -44.35 -13.11 -37.80
N ASN A 960 -43.16 -13.70 -37.94
CA ASN A 960 -41.92 -12.93 -38.08
C ASN A 960 -41.89 -12.13 -39.39
N ARG A 961 -41.20 -10.99 -39.35
CA ARG A 961 -41.01 -10.06 -40.46
C ARG A 961 -39.56 -10.15 -40.97
N ILE A 962 -39.38 -10.31 -42.29
CA ILE A 962 -38.05 -10.54 -42.90
C ILE A 962 -37.87 -9.68 -44.17
N ASN A 963 -37.13 -8.57 -44.13
CA ASN A 963 -37.02 -7.66 -45.28
C ASN A 963 -35.62 -7.13 -45.58
N SER A 964 -35.35 -6.85 -46.86
CA SER A 964 -34.13 -6.16 -47.31
C SER A 964 -32.81 -6.83 -46.92
N ASN A 965 -32.82 -8.10 -46.51
CA ASN A 965 -31.60 -8.85 -46.18
C ASN A 965 -30.89 -9.31 -47.46
N SER A 966 -29.56 -9.40 -47.40
CA SER A 966 -28.71 -9.93 -48.48
C SER A 966 -28.16 -11.29 -48.09
N ILE A 967 -28.59 -12.37 -48.77
CA ILE A 967 -28.35 -13.76 -48.34
C ILE A 967 -27.72 -14.60 -49.46
N PHE A 968 -26.45 -14.98 -49.33
CA PHE A 968 -25.69 -15.53 -50.46
C PHE A 968 -24.56 -16.50 -50.08
N PHE A 969 -24.21 -17.43 -50.98
CA PHE A 969 -23.17 -18.47 -50.75
C PHE A 969 -23.40 -19.39 -49.51
N ASN A 970 -24.64 -19.67 -49.14
CA ASN A 970 -24.99 -20.69 -48.13
C ASN A 970 -25.53 -21.96 -48.86
N GLU A 971 -25.76 -23.09 -48.17
CA GLU A 971 -26.45 -24.24 -48.78
C GLU A 971 -27.90 -23.86 -49.10
N ILE A 972 -28.66 -23.37 -48.11
CA ILE A 972 -29.97 -22.77 -48.31
C ILE A 972 -29.93 -21.30 -47.89
N GLY A 973 -30.46 -20.38 -48.70
CA GLY A 973 -30.60 -18.98 -48.33
C GLY A 973 -31.57 -18.81 -47.16
N MET A 974 -32.82 -19.23 -47.34
CA MET A 974 -33.86 -19.19 -46.30
C MET A 974 -34.58 -20.55 -46.22
N TYR A 975 -34.53 -21.23 -45.08
CA TYR A 975 -35.22 -22.51 -44.86
C TYR A 975 -36.34 -22.39 -43.83
N PHE A 976 -37.57 -22.66 -44.26
CA PHE A 976 -38.78 -22.69 -43.43
C PHE A 976 -39.19 -24.13 -43.13
N TYR A 977 -39.21 -24.50 -41.84
CA TYR A 977 -39.60 -25.84 -41.40
C TYR A 977 -40.73 -25.79 -40.35
N ARG A 978 -41.92 -26.30 -40.72
CA ARG A 978 -43.15 -26.34 -39.88
C ARG A 978 -43.64 -24.97 -39.40
N SER A 979 -43.41 -23.93 -40.19
CA SER A 979 -43.55 -22.52 -39.81
C SER A 979 -44.77 -21.85 -40.46
N SER A 980 -45.28 -20.75 -39.86
CA SER A 980 -46.57 -20.09 -40.21
C SER A 980 -47.84 -20.96 -40.14
N GLN A 981 -47.95 -21.76 -39.08
CA GLN A 981 -49.14 -22.57 -38.77
C GLN A 981 -50.28 -21.73 -38.15
N GLY A 982 -50.59 -20.56 -38.74
CA GLY A 982 -51.69 -19.68 -38.35
C GLY A 982 -51.48 -18.21 -38.69
N ASP A 983 -50.30 -17.66 -38.39
CA ASP A 983 -49.93 -16.26 -38.58
C ASP A 983 -48.77 -16.12 -39.59
N GLN A 984 -49.00 -15.37 -40.66
CA GLN A 984 -48.16 -15.33 -41.87
C GLN A 984 -46.81 -14.62 -41.68
N TYR A 985 -45.72 -15.16 -42.22
CA TYR A 985 -44.49 -14.38 -42.44
C TYR A 985 -44.74 -13.28 -43.48
N LYS A 986 -44.07 -12.14 -43.28
CA LYS A 986 -44.04 -10.99 -44.20
C LYS A 986 -42.63 -10.83 -44.76
N ILE A 987 -42.48 -11.19 -46.03
CA ILE A 987 -41.16 -11.37 -46.66
C ILE A 987 -41.05 -10.49 -47.92
N GLY A 988 -40.21 -9.45 -47.90
CA GLY A 988 -40.11 -8.51 -49.01
C GLY A 988 -38.76 -7.82 -49.16
N GLY A 989 -38.38 -7.44 -50.38
CA GLY A 989 -37.14 -6.70 -50.64
C GLY A 989 -35.83 -7.48 -50.44
N ASN A 990 -35.87 -8.75 -50.05
CA ASN A 990 -34.66 -9.54 -49.80
C ASN A 990 -33.96 -9.91 -51.12
N MET A 991 -32.63 -9.93 -51.10
CA MET A 991 -31.76 -10.30 -52.22
C MET A 991 -31.09 -11.64 -51.91
N ILE A 992 -31.33 -12.67 -52.72
CA ILE A 992 -30.94 -14.06 -52.38
C ILE A 992 -30.26 -14.75 -53.57
N TRP A 993 -28.95 -14.99 -53.50
CA TRP A 993 -28.18 -15.43 -54.67
C TRP A 993 -26.99 -16.36 -54.43
N ASN A 994 -26.60 -17.11 -55.45
CA ASN A 994 -25.48 -18.07 -55.41
C ASN A 994 -25.57 -19.12 -54.27
N ASN A 995 -26.76 -19.44 -53.75
CA ASN A 995 -26.98 -20.54 -52.80
C ASN A 995 -27.33 -21.83 -53.58
N THR A 996 -27.30 -23.01 -52.93
CA THR A 996 -27.81 -24.24 -53.61
C THR A 996 -29.33 -24.14 -53.78
N ILE A 997 -30.05 -23.75 -52.72
CA ILE A 997 -31.48 -23.40 -52.76
C ILE A 997 -31.62 -21.98 -52.20
N ALA A 998 -32.28 -21.05 -52.90
CA ALA A 998 -32.49 -19.72 -52.34
C ALA A 998 -33.55 -19.72 -51.23
N ILE A 999 -34.72 -20.31 -51.47
CA ILE A 999 -35.77 -20.47 -50.46
C ILE A 999 -36.28 -21.91 -50.46
N SER A 1000 -36.31 -22.54 -49.28
CA SER A 1000 -36.87 -23.88 -49.05
C SER A 1000 -38.07 -23.79 -48.10
N LEU A 1001 -39.21 -24.36 -48.48
CA LEU A 1001 -40.43 -24.45 -47.66
C LEU A 1001 -40.80 -25.91 -47.44
N ASN A 1002 -40.81 -26.32 -46.17
CA ASN A 1002 -41.11 -27.69 -45.75
C ASN A 1002 -42.18 -27.67 -44.65
N ALA A 1003 -43.36 -28.23 -44.95
CA ALA A 1003 -44.55 -28.19 -44.10
C ALA A 1003 -44.89 -26.79 -43.54
N SER A 1004 -44.64 -25.75 -44.33
CA SER A 1004 -44.77 -24.35 -43.91
C SER A 1004 -45.84 -23.65 -44.76
N ASP A 1005 -46.93 -23.29 -44.12
CA ASP A 1005 -48.17 -22.90 -44.77
C ASP A 1005 -48.41 -21.38 -44.72
N SER A 1006 -49.34 -20.88 -45.54
CA SER A 1006 -49.91 -19.52 -45.43
C SER A 1006 -48.93 -18.34 -45.56
N ASN A 1007 -47.72 -18.52 -46.10
CA ASN A 1007 -46.69 -17.47 -46.19
C ASN A 1007 -46.98 -16.45 -47.30
N TYR A 1008 -46.48 -15.21 -47.15
CA TYR A 1008 -46.59 -14.16 -48.18
C TYR A 1008 -45.21 -13.61 -48.60
N PHE A 1009 -44.83 -13.89 -49.84
CA PHE A 1009 -43.57 -13.45 -50.46
C PHE A 1009 -43.82 -12.30 -51.46
N GLY A 1010 -43.06 -11.22 -51.30
CA GLY A 1010 -43.22 -9.95 -52.00
C GLY A 1010 -44.07 -8.95 -51.21
N TYR A 1011 -44.00 -9.00 -49.88
CA TYR A 1011 -44.71 -8.08 -48.99
C TYR A 1011 -44.08 -6.68 -49.03
N ASP A 1012 -44.86 -5.65 -49.36
CA ASP A 1012 -44.45 -4.25 -49.62
C ASP A 1012 -43.42 -4.04 -50.77
N THR A 1013 -42.41 -4.90 -50.90
CA THR A 1013 -41.34 -4.84 -51.91
C THR A 1013 -41.03 -6.24 -52.46
N ALA A 1014 -40.76 -6.33 -53.77
CA ALA A 1014 -40.36 -7.56 -54.44
C ALA A 1014 -39.06 -8.15 -53.85
N ASN A 1015 -38.99 -9.46 -53.64
CA ASN A 1015 -37.71 -10.15 -53.42
C ASN A 1015 -37.02 -10.43 -54.77
N GLU A 1016 -35.69 -10.46 -54.80
CA GLU A 1016 -34.87 -10.68 -56.01
C GLU A 1016 -33.95 -11.90 -55.80
N ILE A 1017 -34.10 -12.93 -56.63
CA ILE A 1017 -33.58 -14.29 -56.40
C ILE A 1017 -32.85 -14.82 -57.64
N TRP A 1018 -31.53 -15.03 -57.57
CA TRP A 1018 -30.76 -15.40 -58.79
C TRP A 1018 -29.53 -16.30 -58.60
N ASN A 1019 -29.13 -16.97 -59.70
CA ASN A 1019 -27.95 -17.85 -59.76
C ASN A 1019 -27.95 -19.06 -58.78
N ASN A 1020 -29.12 -19.48 -58.27
CA ASN A 1020 -29.23 -20.64 -57.38
C ASN A 1020 -29.49 -21.92 -58.20
N SER A 1021 -29.31 -23.13 -57.62
CA SER A 1021 -29.80 -24.34 -58.31
C SER A 1021 -31.33 -24.37 -58.30
N TYR A 1022 -31.95 -24.04 -57.16
CA TYR A 1022 -33.38 -23.79 -57.05
C TYR A 1022 -33.62 -22.38 -56.49
N GLY A 1023 -34.42 -21.57 -57.16
CA GLY A 1023 -34.86 -20.28 -56.63
C GLY A 1023 -35.76 -20.47 -55.42
N ILE A 1024 -36.87 -21.18 -55.61
CA ILE A 1024 -37.83 -21.53 -54.56
C ILE A 1024 -38.19 -23.02 -54.67
N TYR A 1025 -38.12 -23.74 -53.57
CA TYR A 1025 -38.31 -25.20 -53.48
C TYR A 1025 -39.36 -25.53 -52.39
N MET A 1026 -40.44 -26.24 -52.74
CA MET A 1026 -41.58 -26.45 -51.81
C MET A 1026 -42.03 -27.91 -51.67
N ILE A 1027 -41.89 -28.46 -50.45
CA ILE A 1027 -42.41 -29.77 -50.03
C ILE A 1027 -43.52 -29.60 -48.97
N GLY A 1028 -44.65 -30.30 -49.14
CA GLY A 1028 -45.73 -30.40 -48.16
C GLY A 1028 -46.33 -29.07 -47.67
N SER A 1029 -46.19 -27.99 -48.45
CA SER A 1029 -46.44 -26.60 -48.02
C SER A 1029 -47.57 -25.95 -48.84
N SER A 1030 -48.59 -25.40 -48.19
CA SER A 1030 -49.87 -24.98 -48.80
C SER A 1030 -50.32 -23.57 -48.41
N ASN A 1031 -51.24 -23.00 -49.19
CA ASN A 1031 -51.80 -21.65 -49.04
C ASN A 1031 -50.74 -20.52 -49.11
N ASN A 1032 -49.57 -20.79 -49.68
CA ASN A 1032 -48.51 -19.80 -49.83
C ASN A 1032 -48.76 -18.92 -51.06
N HIS A 1033 -48.51 -17.62 -50.92
CA HIS A 1033 -48.66 -16.62 -51.96
C HIS A 1033 -47.29 -16.02 -52.34
N PHE A 1034 -46.92 -16.15 -53.62
CA PHE A 1034 -45.74 -15.53 -54.19
C PHE A 1034 -46.16 -14.43 -55.15
N ASN A 1035 -45.96 -13.17 -54.77
CA ASN A 1035 -46.41 -12.01 -55.51
C ASN A 1035 -45.26 -11.07 -55.89
N TYR A 1036 -45.23 -10.58 -57.12
CA TYR A 1036 -44.30 -9.52 -57.58
C TYR A 1036 -42.79 -9.83 -57.49
N ASN A 1037 -42.38 -11.05 -57.14
CA ASN A 1037 -40.97 -11.42 -56.96
C ASN A 1037 -40.24 -11.50 -58.30
N ARG A 1038 -38.91 -11.35 -58.29
CA ARG A 1038 -38.03 -11.49 -59.45
C ARG A 1038 -37.13 -12.71 -59.27
N ILE A 1039 -37.23 -13.68 -60.18
CA ILE A 1039 -36.52 -14.97 -60.05
C ILE A 1039 -35.84 -15.30 -61.38
N HIS A 1040 -34.51 -15.22 -61.43
CA HIS A 1040 -33.78 -15.37 -62.69
C HIS A 1040 -32.43 -16.07 -62.63
N ASN A 1041 -32.00 -16.64 -63.77
CA ASN A 1041 -30.72 -17.34 -63.92
C ASN A 1041 -30.52 -18.55 -62.99
N ASN A 1042 -31.60 -19.13 -62.42
CA ASN A 1042 -31.53 -20.33 -61.59
C ASN A 1042 -31.67 -21.59 -62.47
N THR A 1043 -31.25 -22.78 -62.00
CA THR A 1043 -31.54 -24.00 -62.77
C THR A 1043 -33.05 -24.27 -62.80
N CYS A 1044 -33.73 -24.12 -61.67
CA CYS A 1044 -35.19 -24.04 -61.60
C CYS A 1044 -35.62 -22.79 -60.81
N GLY A 1045 -36.55 -21.99 -61.35
CA GLY A 1045 -37.09 -20.80 -60.67
C GLY A 1045 -37.97 -21.18 -59.47
N PHE A 1046 -39.02 -21.95 -59.73
CA PHE A 1046 -39.90 -22.55 -58.72
C PHE A 1046 -39.99 -24.07 -58.92
N PHE A 1047 -39.67 -24.88 -57.91
CA PHE A 1047 -39.87 -26.33 -57.91
C PHE A 1047 -40.88 -26.74 -56.84
N ILE A 1048 -42.04 -27.24 -57.27
CA ILE A 1048 -43.24 -27.36 -56.43
C ILE A 1048 -43.71 -28.81 -56.38
N THR A 1049 -43.66 -29.42 -55.19
CA THR A 1049 -44.24 -30.75 -54.90
C THR A 1049 -45.38 -30.69 -53.87
N SER A 1050 -46.01 -29.51 -53.80
CA SER A 1050 -47.04 -29.17 -52.81
C SER A 1050 -48.31 -28.68 -53.51
N SER A 1051 -49.44 -28.63 -52.79
CA SER A 1051 -50.76 -28.33 -53.37
C SER A 1051 -51.41 -27.09 -52.73
N ASN A 1052 -52.34 -26.44 -53.45
CA ASN A 1052 -53.06 -25.22 -53.03
C ASN A 1052 -52.15 -24.00 -52.79
N ASN A 1053 -51.33 -23.59 -53.77
CA ASN A 1053 -50.47 -22.39 -53.66
C ASN A 1053 -50.71 -21.44 -54.85
N TYR A 1054 -50.41 -20.15 -54.64
CA TYR A 1054 -50.68 -19.06 -55.57
C TYR A 1054 -49.40 -18.35 -56.01
N PHE A 1055 -49.23 -18.18 -57.32
CA PHE A 1055 -48.09 -17.50 -57.93
C PHE A 1055 -48.61 -16.35 -58.81
N GLY A 1056 -48.61 -15.13 -58.29
CA GLY A 1056 -49.19 -13.94 -58.93
C GLY A 1056 -48.16 -12.91 -59.39
N SER A 1057 -48.29 -12.37 -60.61
CA SER A 1057 -47.57 -11.14 -61.03
C SER A 1057 -46.02 -11.17 -60.87
N ASN A 1058 -45.37 -12.33 -60.77
CA ASN A 1058 -43.91 -12.46 -60.64
C ASN A 1058 -43.19 -12.29 -62.00
N ILE A 1059 -41.90 -11.96 -61.96
CA ILE A 1059 -41.01 -11.94 -63.13
C ILE A 1059 -40.05 -13.12 -63.04
N ILE A 1060 -40.16 -14.09 -63.95
CA ILE A 1060 -39.45 -15.37 -63.91
C ILE A 1060 -38.67 -15.53 -65.22
N SER A 1061 -37.33 -15.45 -65.20
CA SER A 1061 -36.56 -15.39 -66.46
C SER A 1061 -35.19 -16.08 -66.50
N ASN A 1062 -34.78 -16.51 -67.70
CA ASN A 1062 -33.47 -17.16 -67.92
C ASN A 1062 -33.21 -18.43 -67.07
N ASN A 1063 -34.25 -19.11 -66.57
CA ASN A 1063 -34.10 -20.36 -65.81
C ASN A 1063 -34.23 -21.57 -66.76
N SER A 1064 -33.70 -22.74 -66.42
CA SER A 1064 -33.96 -23.94 -67.25
C SER A 1064 -35.43 -24.38 -67.15
N TYR A 1065 -35.99 -24.30 -65.94
CA TYR A 1065 -37.42 -24.41 -65.70
C TYR A 1065 -37.89 -23.14 -64.97
N GLY A 1066 -38.90 -22.43 -65.49
CA GLY A 1066 -39.46 -21.25 -64.83
C GLY A 1066 -40.25 -21.67 -63.59
N ILE A 1067 -41.30 -22.48 -63.79
CA ILE A 1067 -42.07 -23.15 -62.72
C ILE A 1067 -42.17 -24.63 -63.06
N HIS A 1068 -41.80 -25.52 -62.15
CA HIS A 1068 -41.96 -26.97 -62.27
C HIS A 1068 -42.95 -27.48 -61.21
N LEU A 1069 -44.09 -27.98 -61.67
CA LEU A 1069 -45.11 -28.67 -60.87
C LEU A 1069 -44.93 -30.20 -60.98
N SER A 1070 -44.71 -30.87 -59.84
CA SER A 1070 -44.49 -32.33 -59.77
C SER A 1070 -45.24 -32.92 -58.58
N GLN A 1071 -46.30 -33.71 -58.81
CA GLN A 1071 -47.27 -34.13 -57.77
C GLN A 1071 -48.03 -32.95 -57.11
N ALA A 1072 -48.06 -31.80 -57.78
CA ALA A 1072 -48.70 -30.58 -57.29
C ALA A 1072 -50.13 -30.43 -57.84
N ASN A 1073 -51.07 -30.03 -56.98
CA ASN A 1073 -52.49 -29.95 -57.33
C ASN A 1073 -53.11 -28.65 -56.82
N SER A 1074 -54.19 -28.20 -57.47
CA SER A 1074 -54.90 -26.96 -57.10
C SER A 1074 -53.98 -25.73 -57.02
N ILE A 1075 -52.93 -25.69 -57.84
CA ILE A 1075 -52.04 -24.54 -57.96
C ILE A 1075 -52.67 -23.51 -58.89
N GLU A 1076 -52.61 -22.23 -58.52
CA GLU A 1076 -52.92 -21.12 -59.43
C GLU A 1076 -51.64 -20.36 -59.79
N ILE A 1077 -51.39 -20.21 -61.08
CA ILE A 1077 -50.31 -19.40 -61.65
C ILE A 1077 -50.95 -18.32 -62.52
N SER A 1078 -50.93 -17.07 -62.07
CA SER A 1078 -51.62 -15.97 -62.77
C SER A 1078 -50.82 -14.67 -62.89
N GLU A 1079 -51.03 -13.97 -64.00
CA GLU A 1079 -50.46 -12.64 -64.32
C GLU A 1079 -48.91 -12.54 -64.36
N ASN A 1080 -48.17 -13.67 -64.28
CA ASN A 1080 -46.71 -13.67 -64.25
C ASN A 1080 -46.10 -13.32 -65.63
N LYS A 1081 -44.92 -12.68 -65.62
CA LYS A 1081 -44.06 -12.53 -66.81
C LYS A 1081 -43.01 -13.64 -66.81
N ILE A 1082 -43.12 -14.59 -67.74
CA ILE A 1082 -42.26 -15.78 -67.86
C ILE A 1082 -41.43 -15.64 -69.14
N ASP A 1083 -40.15 -15.27 -69.02
CA ASP A 1083 -39.34 -14.72 -70.12
C ASP A 1083 -38.02 -15.49 -70.33
N ASN A 1084 -37.79 -16.03 -71.52
CA ASN A 1084 -36.54 -16.72 -71.89
C ASN A 1084 -36.15 -17.93 -70.99
N ASN A 1085 -37.12 -18.71 -70.51
CA ASN A 1085 -36.85 -19.96 -69.79
C ASN A 1085 -36.84 -21.15 -70.77
N THR A 1086 -36.06 -22.21 -70.53
CA THR A 1086 -36.04 -23.38 -71.44
C THR A 1086 -37.40 -24.09 -71.47
N ILE A 1087 -38.05 -24.23 -70.31
CA ILE A 1087 -39.50 -24.46 -70.21
C ILE A 1087 -40.08 -23.40 -69.26
N GLY A 1088 -41.12 -22.69 -69.69
CA GLY A 1088 -41.81 -21.68 -68.88
C GLY A 1088 -42.52 -22.29 -67.67
N ILE A 1089 -43.48 -23.17 -67.91
CA ILE A 1089 -44.10 -24.03 -66.89
C ILE A 1089 -44.00 -25.50 -67.33
N TYR A 1090 -43.44 -26.35 -66.46
CA TYR A 1090 -43.34 -27.80 -66.65
C TYR A 1090 -44.27 -28.50 -65.65
N ILE A 1091 -45.16 -29.37 -66.13
CA ILE A 1091 -46.14 -30.10 -65.32
C ILE A 1091 -45.89 -31.60 -65.52
N ASN A 1092 -45.53 -32.33 -64.47
CA ASN A 1092 -45.35 -33.78 -64.54
C ASN A 1092 -45.83 -34.52 -63.28
N ASN A 1093 -45.62 -35.83 -63.23
CA ASN A 1093 -45.82 -36.68 -62.06
C ASN A 1093 -47.24 -36.62 -61.45
N SER A 1094 -48.29 -36.75 -62.27
CA SER A 1094 -49.71 -36.75 -61.82
C SER A 1094 -50.16 -35.47 -61.14
N SER A 1095 -49.69 -34.31 -61.61
CA SER A 1095 -50.14 -32.98 -61.18
C SER A 1095 -51.49 -32.65 -61.83
N THR A 1096 -52.51 -32.31 -61.04
CA THR A 1096 -53.91 -32.16 -61.52
C THR A 1096 -54.63 -30.94 -60.95
N ASN A 1097 -55.71 -30.51 -61.60
CA ASN A 1097 -56.58 -29.41 -61.12
C ASN A 1097 -55.85 -28.06 -60.97
N ASN A 1098 -54.75 -27.85 -61.70
CA ASN A 1098 -53.99 -26.60 -61.66
C ASN A 1098 -54.51 -25.59 -62.71
N ILE A 1099 -54.49 -24.30 -62.39
CA ILE A 1099 -54.97 -23.20 -63.22
C ILE A 1099 -53.79 -22.31 -63.64
N ILE A 1100 -53.62 -22.09 -64.94
CA ILE A 1100 -52.60 -21.22 -65.53
C ILE A 1100 -53.33 -20.15 -66.34
N THR A 1101 -53.37 -18.89 -65.86
CA THR A 1101 -54.20 -17.84 -66.48
C THR A 1101 -53.59 -16.44 -66.52
N GLY A 1102 -53.71 -15.74 -67.65
CA GLY A 1102 -53.28 -14.34 -67.78
C GLY A 1102 -51.75 -14.13 -67.79
N ASN A 1103 -50.95 -15.19 -67.85
CA ASN A 1103 -49.49 -15.09 -67.84
C ASN A 1103 -48.95 -14.66 -69.21
N ASN A 1104 -47.82 -13.95 -69.21
CA ASN A 1104 -47.10 -13.50 -70.39
C ASN A 1104 -45.84 -14.33 -70.59
N PHE A 1105 -45.92 -15.32 -71.47
CA PHE A 1105 -44.79 -16.13 -71.92
C PHE A 1105 -44.05 -15.43 -73.06
N ILE A 1106 -42.79 -15.08 -72.85
CA ILE A 1106 -41.92 -14.50 -73.87
C ILE A 1106 -40.84 -15.52 -74.20
N LEU A 1107 -40.86 -16.02 -75.43
CA LEU A 1107 -40.01 -17.11 -75.90
C LEU A 1107 -39.05 -16.55 -76.96
N ASN A 1108 -37.75 -16.84 -76.82
CA ASN A 1108 -36.70 -16.22 -77.62
C ASN A 1108 -35.81 -17.26 -78.36
N ASP A 1109 -35.98 -18.56 -78.10
CA ASP A 1109 -35.30 -19.64 -78.82
C ASP A 1109 -36.29 -20.76 -79.28
N PRO A 1110 -36.19 -21.28 -80.52
CA PRO A 1110 -37.08 -22.33 -81.05
C PRO A 1110 -37.10 -23.68 -80.30
N SER A 1111 -36.21 -23.91 -79.33
CA SER A 1111 -36.21 -25.08 -78.44
C SER A 1111 -37.06 -24.90 -77.17
N GLN A 1112 -37.52 -23.68 -76.87
CA GLN A 1112 -38.26 -23.36 -75.65
C GLN A 1112 -39.73 -23.81 -75.71
N TYR A 1113 -40.32 -24.16 -74.56
CA TYR A 1113 -41.77 -24.36 -74.42
C TYR A 1113 -42.36 -23.33 -73.47
N GLY A 1114 -43.57 -22.84 -73.77
CA GLY A 1114 -44.31 -21.98 -72.84
C GLY A 1114 -44.86 -22.79 -71.67
N VAL A 1115 -45.65 -23.82 -71.99
CA VAL A 1115 -46.16 -24.81 -71.02
C VAL A 1115 -45.93 -26.22 -71.59
N TYR A 1116 -45.44 -27.15 -70.77
CA TYR A 1116 -45.16 -28.54 -71.15
C TYR A 1116 -45.75 -29.50 -70.12
N VAL A 1117 -46.73 -30.32 -70.52
CA VAL A 1117 -47.43 -31.28 -69.65
C VAL A 1117 -47.05 -32.70 -70.03
N GLU A 1118 -46.51 -33.46 -69.07
CA GLU A 1118 -45.92 -34.78 -69.31
C GLU A 1118 -46.59 -35.90 -68.51
N GLY A 1119 -47.15 -36.86 -69.25
CA GLY A 1119 -47.65 -38.13 -68.75
C GLY A 1119 -49.15 -38.14 -68.48
N ALA A 1120 -49.85 -39.17 -68.98
CA ALA A 1120 -51.31 -39.28 -69.03
C ALA A 1120 -52.07 -39.26 -67.68
N LEU A 1121 -51.38 -39.08 -66.55
CA LEU A 1121 -51.98 -38.84 -65.23
C LEU A 1121 -51.98 -37.36 -64.82
N CYS A 1122 -51.28 -36.50 -65.56
CA CYS A 1122 -51.35 -35.04 -65.44
C CYS A 1122 -52.57 -34.56 -66.23
N LYS A 1123 -53.67 -34.29 -65.52
CA LYS A 1123 -55.00 -34.08 -66.11
C LYS A 1123 -55.85 -33.09 -65.30
N ASP A 1124 -56.99 -32.72 -65.85
CA ASP A 1124 -57.92 -31.73 -65.28
C ASP A 1124 -57.27 -30.34 -65.04
N ASN A 1125 -56.17 -30.01 -65.73
CA ASN A 1125 -55.52 -28.69 -65.63
C ASN A 1125 -56.13 -27.70 -66.64
N GLU A 1126 -56.39 -26.46 -66.23
CA GLU A 1126 -56.96 -25.40 -67.08
C GLU A 1126 -55.89 -24.34 -67.43
N ILE A 1127 -55.58 -24.19 -68.73
CA ILE A 1127 -54.62 -23.23 -69.27
C ILE A 1127 -55.35 -22.28 -70.21
N TYR A 1128 -55.65 -21.04 -69.77
CA TYR A 1128 -56.47 -20.10 -70.56
C TYR A 1128 -56.07 -18.63 -70.39
N LEU A 1129 -56.46 -17.76 -71.31
CA LEU A 1129 -56.17 -16.31 -71.29
C LEU A 1129 -54.67 -15.93 -71.19
N ASN A 1130 -53.73 -16.84 -71.39
CA ASN A 1130 -52.30 -16.55 -71.41
C ASN A 1130 -51.87 -15.99 -72.78
N ASN A 1131 -50.77 -15.25 -72.80
CA ASN A 1131 -50.14 -14.72 -74.02
C ASN A 1131 -48.81 -15.42 -74.28
N PHE A 1132 -48.63 -16.01 -75.47
CA PHE A 1132 -47.37 -16.61 -75.92
C PHE A 1132 -46.77 -15.74 -77.04
N ILE A 1133 -45.64 -15.08 -76.79
CA ILE A 1133 -45.10 -13.96 -77.58
C ILE A 1133 -43.64 -14.23 -78.00
N ASN A 1134 -43.29 -13.88 -79.24
CA ASN A 1134 -41.95 -14.06 -79.87
C ASN A 1134 -41.50 -15.55 -80.04
N VAL A 1135 -40.55 -15.92 -80.93
CA VAL A 1135 -40.22 -15.39 -82.27
C VAL A 1135 -39.97 -16.55 -83.28
N THR A 1136 -40.04 -16.22 -84.58
CA THR A 1136 -39.39 -16.91 -85.73
C THR A 1136 -39.61 -18.41 -85.97
N SER A 1137 -40.42 -18.72 -87.00
CA SER A 1137 -40.32 -19.94 -87.85
C SER A 1137 -40.27 -21.31 -87.14
N ILE A 1138 -40.88 -21.42 -85.97
CA ILE A 1138 -41.19 -22.70 -85.33
C ILE A 1138 -42.13 -23.55 -86.21
N SER A 1139 -41.80 -24.84 -86.35
CA SER A 1139 -42.55 -25.86 -87.10
C SER A 1139 -43.22 -26.89 -86.17
N ARG A 1140 -43.55 -26.46 -84.96
CA ARG A 1140 -44.06 -27.24 -83.82
C ARG A 1140 -44.86 -26.31 -82.91
N SER A 1141 -45.65 -26.84 -81.99
CA SER A 1141 -46.44 -26.03 -81.06
C SER A 1141 -45.59 -25.39 -79.96
N LEU A 1142 -46.13 -24.33 -79.35
CA LEU A 1142 -45.52 -23.64 -78.19
C LEU A 1142 -45.97 -24.23 -76.85
N GLY A 1143 -47.08 -24.99 -76.86
CA GLY A 1143 -47.47 -25.89 -75.79
C GLY A 1143 -47.11 -27.33 -76.13
N TYR A 1144 -46.93 -28.17 -75.11
CA TYR A 1144 -46.88 -29.63 -75.26
C TYR A 1144 -47.81 -30.26 -74.24
N ASP A 1145 -48.61 -31.26 -74.65
CA ASP A 1145 -49.54 -31.94 -73.75
C ASP A 1145 -49.68 -33.44 -74.09
N ASN A 1146 -49.04 -34.26 -73.26
CA ASN A 1146 -49.21 -35.71 -73.23
C ASN A 1146 -49.86 -36.14 -71.89
N GLY A 1147 -50.66 -35.24 -71.31
CA GLY A 1147 -51.68 -35.51 -70.31
C GLY A 1147 -52.96 -36.04 -70.95
N GLY A 1148 -54.00 -36.27 -70.15
CA GLY A 1148 -55.27 -36.84 -70.65
C GLY A 1148 -56.50 -36.17 -70.06
N GLY A 1149 -57.09 -35.22 -70.79
CA GLY A 1149 -58.20 -34.40 -70.32
C GLY A 1149 -57.72 -33.16 -69.57
N ASN A 1150 -56.79 -32.41 -70.17
CA ASN A 1150 -56.54 -31.03 -69.77
C ASN A 1150 -57.52 -30.09 -70.52
N SER A 1151 -57.40 -28.77 -70.35
CA SER A 1151 -58.19 -27.82 -71.11
C SER A 1151 -57.40 -26.56 -71.42
N TRP A 1152 -57.12 -26.33 -72.69
CA TRP A 1152 -56.43 -25.13 -73.19
C TRP A 1152 -57.37 -23.93 -73.41
N TYR A 1153 -58.51 -23.94 -72.72
CA TYR A 1153 -59.50 -22.87 -72.68
C TYR A 1153 -60.30 -22.93 -71.36
N ASN A 1154 -60.91 -21.81 -70.97
CA ASN A 1154 -61.66 -21.70 -69.72
C ASN A 1154 -62.96 -22.53 -69.77
N LEU A 1155 -63.06 -23.58 -68.96
CA LEU A 1155 -64.23 -24.48 -68.92
C LEU A 1155 -65.44 -23.84 -68.25
N ASN A 1156 -65.20 -22.91 -67.32
CA ASN A 1156 -66.19 -22.31 -66.43
C ASN A 1156 -66.88 -21.07 -67.03
N SER A 1157 -66.40 -20.57 -68.17
CA SER A 1157 -66.94 -19.41 -68.87
C SER A 1157 -67.85 -19.79 -70.02
N ILE A 1158 -69.02 -19.13 -70.12
CA ILE A 1158 -69.94 -19.23 -71.27
C ILE A 1158 -69.22 -18.85 -72.58
N GLU A 1159 -68.25 -17.94 -72.52
CA GLU A 1159 -67.47 -17.50 -73.67
C GLU A 1159 -66.35 -18.48 -74.06
N LYS A 1160 -65.99 -19.44 -73.18
CA LYS A 1160 -64.92 -20.44 -73.34
C LYS A 1160 -63.58 -19.90 -73.89
N ARG A 1161 -63.08 -18.78 -73.34
CA ARG A 1161 -61.87 -18.10 -73.84
C ARG A 1161 -60.62 -19.00 -73.75
N GLY A 1162 -59.92 -19.17 -74.88
CA GLY A 1162 -58.61 -19.82 -74.99
C GLY A 1162 -57.44 -18.88 -74.69
N ASN A 1163 -56.28 -19.14 -75.30
CA ASN A 1163 -55.03 -18.39 -75.14
C ASN A 1163 -54.70 -17.57 -76.40
N TYR A 1164 -53.78 -16.60 -76.29
CA TYR A 1164 -53.24 -15.85 -77.41
C TYR A 1164 -51.89 -16.42 -77.86
N TRP A 1165 -51.80 -16.77 -79.15
CA TRP A 1165 -50.63 -17.42 -79.75
C TRP A 1165 -49.99 -16.51 -80.81
N GLY A 1166 -48.85 -15.90 -80.49
CA GLY A 1166 -48.16 -14.90 -81.31
C GLY A 1166 -47.48 -15.40 -82.60
N ASN A 1167 -47.65 -16.68 -82.97
CA ASN A 1167 -47.04 -17.23 -84.19
C ASN A 1167 -47.88 -16.91 -85.45
N TYR A 1168 -47.49 -15.85 -86.15
CA TYR A 1168 -48.15 -15.36 -87.37
C TYR A 1168 -48.29 -16.42 -88.50
N ASN A 1169 -47.45 -17.47 -88.50
CA ASN A 1169 -47.49 -18.52 -89.53
C ASN A 1169 -48.71 -19.44 -89.43
N TYR A 1170 -49.39 -19.52 -88.28
CA TYR A 1170 -50.53 -20.41 -88.11
C TYR A 1170 -51.71 -20.01 -89.02
N ILE A 1171 -51.90 -18.70 -89.19
CA ILE A 1171 -52.93 -18.10 -90.04
C ILE A 1171 -52.55 -18.19 -91.53
N SER A 1172 -51.26 -18.07 -91.88
CA SER A 1172 -50.82 -18.15 -93.28
C SER A 1172 -50.89 -19.56 -93.88
N ASN A 1173 -50.75 -20.60 -93.04
CA ASN A 1173 -50.87 -22.00 -93.48
C ASN A 1173 -52.33 -22.45 -93.63
N HIS A 1174 -53.26 -21.81 -92.91
CA HIS A 1174 -54.68 -22.12 -92.95
C HIS A 1174 -55.47 -21.05 -93.71
N SER A 1175 -55.48 -21.13 -95.05
CA SER A 1175 -56.16 -20.15 -95.93
C SER A 1175 -57.69 -20.11 -95.82
N SER A 1176 -58.29 -20.93 -94.95
CA SER A 1176 -59.69 -20.90 -94.54
C SER A 1176 -59.94 -20.25 -93.16
N ALA A 1177 -58.90 -19.73 -92.50
CA ALA A 1177 -59.03 -19.05 -91.20
C ALA A 1177 -59.89 -17.78 -91.33
N THR A 1178 -60.97 -17.73 -90.56
CA THR A 1178 -61.86 -16.56 -90.49
C THR A 1178 -62.15 -16.20 -89.04
N MET A 1179 -62.51 -14.95 -88.78
CA MET A 1179 -63.09 -14.54 -87.49
C MET A 1179 -64.52 -15.09 -87.42
N LEU A 1180 -64.95 -15.62 -86.27
CA LEU A 1180 -66.28 -16.25 -86.12
C LEU A 1180 -67.42 -15.24 -86.38
N PRO A 1181 -68.20 -15.34 -87.48
CA PRO A 1181 -68.95 -14.17 -87.97
C PRO A 1181 -70.18 -13.74 -87.15
N GLU A 1182 -70.73 -14.59 -86.27
CA GLU A 1182 -72.08 -14.38 -85.72
C GLU A 1182 -72.23 -14.40 -84.19
N ASN A 1183 -71.20 -14.75 -83.40
CA ASN A 1183 -71.34 -14.78 -81.92
C ASN A 1183 -70.14 -14.31 -81.08
N ASN A 1184 -68.89 -14.27 -81.57
CA ASN A 1184 -67.79 -13.65 -80.83
C ASN A 1184 -66.67 -13.16 -81.78
N PRO A 1185 -66.38 -11.85 -81.84
CA PRO A 1185 -65.37 -11.28 -82.75
C PRO A 1185 -63.92 -11.42 -82.24
N TRP A 1186 -63.68 -12.00 -81.07
CA TRP A 1186 -62.35 -12.06 -80.45
C TRP A 1186 -61.58 -13.37 -80.69
N TYR A 1187 -62.12 -14.32 -81.48
CA TYR A 1187 -61.51 -15.63 -81.73
C TYR A 1187 -61.36 -15.95 -83.22
N TRP A 1188 -60.41 -16.84 -83.51
CA TRP A 1188 -60.34 -17.54 -84.80
C TRP A 1188 -61.33 -18.71 -84.89
N SER A 1189 -61.73 -19.07 -86.12
CA SER A 1189 -62.60 -20.21 -86.43
C SER A 1189 -61.86 -21.56 -86.55
N ILE A 1190 -60.59 -21.64 -86.12
CA ILE A 1190 -59.73 -22.82 -86.23
C ILE A 1190 -59.00 -22.99 -84.88
N PRO A 1191 -59.03 -24.18 -84.26
CA PRO A 1191 -58.26 -24.49 -83.07
C PRO A 1191 -56.74 -24.31 -83.27
N TYR A 1192 -56.00 -24.10 -82.18
CA TYR A 1192 -54.54 -24.16 -82.18
C TYR A 1192 -54.07 -25.52 -81.66
N GLU A 1193 -53.39 -26.28 -82.53
CA GLU A 1193 -52.84 -27.61 -82.24
C GLU A 1193 -51.76 -27.57 -81.14
N ILE A 1194 -51.84 -28.47 -80.17
CA ILE A 1194 -50.83 -28.69 -79.13
C ILE A 1194 -50.01 -29.94 -79.48
N ASP A 1195 -48.69 -29.90 -79.29
CA ASP A 1195 -47.83 -31.06 -79.58
C ASP A 1195 -48.07 -32.15 -78.51
N GLY A 1196 -48.50 -33.36 -78.87
CA GLY A 1196 -48.70 -34.43 -77.88
C GLY A 1196 -49.69 -35.51 -78.29
N ASP A 1197 -50.67 -35.81 -77.42
CA ASP A 1197 -51.77 -36.71 -77.78
C ASP A 1197 -52.77 -36.01 -78.70
N ALA A 1198 -53.29 -36.73 -79.70
CA ALA A 1198 -53.92 -36.17 -80.90
C ALA A 1198 -55.38 -35.72 -80.72
N SER A 1199 -55.71 -35.17 -79.54
CA SER A 1199 -57.04 -34.65 -79.19
C SER A 1199 -57.03 -33.41 -78.29
N GLU A 1200 -55.87 -32.93 -77.83
CA GLU A 1200 -55.77 -31.71 -77.01
C GLU A 1200 -55.47 -30.49 -77.91
N GLU A 1201 -56.43 -29.55 -77.95
CA GLU A 1201 -56.38 -28.35 -78.80
C GLU A 1201 -56.91 -27.13 -78.02
N ASP A 1202 -56.33 -25.95 -78.24
CA ASP A 1202 -57.00 -24.69 -77.88
C ASP A 1202 -58.07 -24.39 -78.93
N ILE A 1203 -59.31 -24.79 -78.66
CA ILE A 1203 -60.46 -24.64 -79.58
C ILE A 1203 -61.02 -23.21 -79.68
N HIS A 1204 -60.53 -22.26 -78.89
CA HIS A 1204 -60.99 -20.87 -78.88
C HIS A 1204 -59.82 -19.86 -78.78
N PRO A 1205 -58.83 -19.94 -79.69
CA PRO A 1205 -57.62 -19.16 -79.59
C PRO A 1205 -57.91 -17.68 -79.88
N LEU A 1206 -57.36 -16.82 -79.04
CA LEU A 1206 -57.63 -15.40 -79.01
C LEU A 1206 -56.98 -14.67 -80.19
N ILE A 1207 -57.66 -13.62 -80.65
CA ILE A 1207 -57.08 -12.59 -81.52
C ILE A 1207 -56.38 -11.55 -80.63
N ALA A 1208 -55.29 -10.98 -81.13
CA ALA A 1208 -54.44 -10.05 -80.39
C ALA A 1208 -55.23 -8.92 -79.68
N ARG A 1209 -54.92 -8.73 -78.40
CA ARG A 1209 -55.31 -7.58 -77.57
C ARG A 1209 -54.07 -6.75 -77.24
N ASP A 1210 -54.28 -5.45 -77.06
CA ASP A 1210 -53.38 -4.57 -76.29
C ASP A 1210 -53.40 -4.96 -74.80
#